data_AF-A0A7S4N196-F1
#
_entry.id   AF-A0A7S4N196-F1
#
_cell.length_a   1.000
_cell.length_b   1.000
_cell.length_c   1.000
_cell.angle_alpha   90.00
_cell.angle_beta   90.00
_cell.angle_gamma   90.00
#
_symmetry.space_group_name_H-M   'P 1'
#
loop_
_entity.id
_entity.type
_entity.pdbx_description
1 polymer ?
#
loop_
_entity_poly.entity_id
_entity_poly.type
_entity_poly.pdbx_seq_one_letter_code
_entity_poly.pdbx_strand_id
1 'polypeptide(L)'
;MNASSPPLCRSPMHQRYRRRGDRILLHGVLHIKIVRCRKLRNTDGLLALKIDRTMQGSLTKIRRNLSDPFVSVRAGKHRIAKTSIIMDNLNPEWNEDFYCHIGHYLTDLKFEVKDKDFGMRADLIGTHLLPVEELIKYDETTGKPLRVGTHKIAVLDGKEKHGFLEYFIEFVPKEMLTSKCEVPGVYFGMRPRNDVRLYCNADDGAEGLPVVKYGGAEDNEKTWTPRRLWRDIYDAICGAEHFIYITGWAVDTTQSLLRGIEKEDALANSKYSPYIGQLLEQKSEEGVIVNLLVWDDSTSNHTFHAIMPGMMGTHDEETNDRFRRTPGVTCKLAPMMGDETNAFHEKAGKFVMFTHHQKLIIVDAAPPEERRDSTEREPLAFVGGVDLTDGRWDNHTHPLFRTLLSHHKGDAYSNCFHVDANASGPRQPWRDIHSSVRGHGVLDVLENFKERWMAQAKDEVIKLLDMGHRGKVLSQFVEAGVDSRRLYGGWCTQLFRSIDARTATFQTGNMGKAYVDPGSVDDWLGSFHGDEMKPERGKADHHTITKITKRALHKAEGKSNLLRGLKEKAKGSKTLGKLKEKTEKAAEKTGLKFSDPENLGKAFYSPDVDSFRYMRTLSQKKGRDVDDSVHSGLVHHLRRAEHCLYMESQYFLGSAHTWEGHREVKCNNLIPSEITLKILEKIEKCERFAAYIVLPMWPEGIPHTGAVQSILYWQRHTLESMYRTIGEALRIRRLSVRDGSMRGSMAAEDIAAHPSDYLNFYCLATRESIDGSQAAPSPSHKPTADEELLTQTRRHQIYVHSKMTIIDDSVAIIGSANVNQRSLDGARDSEVLMGCYQPNHMATPDALPHGDVHGFRMHCWATTMGKFEHIFRDPSSLECVQRVNEIAEENWRRYTAPGEPRDMNSYLVPYPIEVREDGTIQARSDLKGGCFPDTRAKVLGTKSMTIPEILTT
;
A
#
# COMPACT_ATOMS: atom_id res chain seq x y z
N MET A 1 -17.28 -25.24 39.34
CA MET A 1 -18.19 -24.31 40.05
C MET A 1 -18.42 -23.11 39.15
N ASN A 2 -19.69 -22.86 38.82
CA ASN A 2 -20.30 -21.80 37.99
C ASN A 2 -19.40 -20.72 37.36
N ALA A 3 -19.19 -20.83 36.04
CA ALA A 3 -18.90 -19.68 35.18
C ALA A 3 -20.17 -19.38 34.37
N SER A 4 -20.85 -18.31 34.73
CA SER A 4 -22.05 -17.81 34.04
C SER A 4 -21.71 -17.34 32.64
N SER A 5 -22.20 -18.05 31.62
CA SER A 5 -22.25 -17.59 30.24
C SER A 5 -23.08 -16.30 30.16
N PRO A 6 -22.64 -15.25 29.45
CA PRO A 6 -23.46 -14.05 29.27
C PRO A 6 -24.70 -14.40 28.44
N PRO A 7 -25.86 -13.74 28.71
CA PRO A 7 -27.09 -14.03 27.98
C PRO A 7 -26.93 -13.62 26.52
N LEU A 8 -27.14 -14.57 25.61
CA LEU A 8 -27.36 -14.32 24.18
C LEU A 8 -28.60 -13.44 24.03
N CYS A 9 -28.39 -12.13 23.88
CA CYS A 9 -29.46 -11.16 23.67
C CYS A 9 -30.09 -11.38 22.29
N ARG A 10 -31.28 -11.99 22.26
CA ARG A 10 -32.06 -12.36 21.07
C ARG A 10 -32.94 -11.21 20.58
N SER A 11 -32.33 -10.20 19.95
CA SER A 11 -33.04 -9.17 19.17
C SER A 11 -32.67 -9.29 17.68
N PRO A 12 -33.62 -9.21 16.73
CA PRO A 12 -33.32 -9.18 15.29
C PRO A 12 -32.35 -8.06 14.87
N MET A 13 -32.29 -6.96 15.64
CA MET A 13 -31.29 -5.90 15.43
C MET A 13 -29.87 -6.31 15.82
N HIS A 14 -29.70 -7.26 16.77
CA HIS A 14 -28.38 -7.73 17.20
C HIS A 14 -27.71 -8.69 16.20
N GLN A 15 -28.47 -9.29 15.29
CA GLN A 15 -27.94 -10.17 14.23
C GLN A 15 -27.31 -9.40 13.05
N ARG A 16 -27.54 -8.10 12.92
CA ARG A 16 -27.08 -7.30 11.77
C ARG A 16 -25.62 -6.82 11.89
N TYR A 17 -25.03 -6.84 13.07
CA TYR A 17 -23.66 -6.34 13.30
C TYR A 17 -22.70 -7.50 13.49
N ARG A 18 -21.62 -7.56 12.70
CA ARG A 18 -20.49 -8.46 13.01
C ARG A 18 -19.84 -7.98 14.32
N ARG A 19 -20.02 -8.75 15.39
CA ARG A 19 -19.53 -8.43 16.73
C ARG A 19 -18.47 -9.43 17.21
N ARG A 20 -17.53 -8.93 18.01
CA ARG A 20 -16.57 -9.75 18.77
C ARG A 20 -16.52 -9.24 20.21
N GLY A 21 -17.35 -9.83 21.07
CA GLY A 21 -17.64 -9.29 22.40
C GLY A 21 -18.44 -8.00 22.31
N ASP A 22 -17.97 -6.95 22.96
CA ASP A 22 -18.52 -5.59 22.92
C ASP A 22 -18.15 -4.80 21.66
N ARG A 23 -17.14 -5.25 20.90
CA ARG A 23 -16.65 -4.57 19.70
C ARG A 23 -17.49 -4.87 18.46
N ILE A 24 -17.72 -3.86 17.63
CA ILE A 24 -18.40 -3.94 16.34
C ILE A 24 -17.39 -3.80 15.21
N LEU A 25 -17.54 -4.58 14.14
CA LEU A 25 -16.76 -4.41 12.92
C LEU A 25 -17.19 -3.13 12.19
N LEU A 26 -16.25 -2.18 12.06
CA LEU A 26 -16.36 -1.05 11.17
C LEU A 26 -15.56 -1.35 9.89
N HIS A 27 -16.25 -1.76 8.82
CA HIS A 27 -15.66 -2.22 7.55
C HIS A 27 -16.19 -1.40 6.37
N GLY A 28 -15.33 -0.60 5.75
CA GLY A 28 -15.74 0.35 4.70
C GLY A 28 -14.72 1.45 4.50
N VAL A 29 -15.21 2.66 4.21
CA VAL A 29 -14.41 3.89 4.07
C VAL A 29 -14.94 4.94 5.03
N LEU A 30 -14.05 5.64 5.72
CA LEU A 30 -14.35 6.82 6.53
C LEU A 30 -13.85 8.08 5.81
N HIS A 31 -14.74 9.02 5.54
CA HIS A 31 -14.36 10.40 5.27
C HIS A 31 -14.37 11.17 6.59
N ILE A 32 -13.23 11.73 6.99
CA ILE A 32 -13.07 12.49 8.23
C ILE A 32 -12.59 13.88 7.86
N LYS A 33 -13.35 14.91 8.19
CA LYS A 33 -12.92 16.31 8.10
C LYS A 33 -12.69 16.88 9.48
N ILE A 34 -11.45 17.25 9.78
CA ILE A 34 -11.11 17.98 11.00
C ILE A 34 -11.20 19.47 10.71
N VAL A 35 -12.22 20.13 11.25
CA VAL A 35 -12.50 21.54 10.98
C VAL A 35 -11.58 22.41 11.84
N ARG A 36 -11.76 22.37 13.16
CA ARG A 36 -11.01 23.24 14.09
C ARG A 36 -11.08 22.80 15.54
N CYS A 37 -10.21 23.39 16.36
CA CYS A 37 -10.38 23.43 17.81
C CYS A 37 -10.59 24.87 18.30
N ARG A 38 -11.25 25.03 19.44
CA ARG A 38 -11.41 26.32 20.13
C ARG A 38 -11.13 26.19 21.61
N LYS A 39 -10.57 27.24 22.21
CA LYS A 39 -10.30 27.36 23.65
C LYS A 39 -9.44 26.21 24.19
N LEU A 40 -8.42 25.79 23.43
CA LEU A 40 -7.45 24.83 23.93
C LEU A 40 -6.69 25.41 25.12
N ARG A 41 -6.29 24.55 26.05
CA ARG A 41 -5.35 24.95 27.11
C ARG A 41 -3.96 25.13 26.53
N ASN A 42 -3.19 26.05 27.10
CA ASN A 42 -1.78 26.16 26.80
C ASN A 42 -0.98 25.14 27.63
N THR A 43 -0.29 24.22 26.97
CA THR A 43 0.65 23.27 27.60
C THR A 43 2.10 23.75 27.54
N ASP A 44 2.42 24.69 26.65
CA ASP A 44 3.72 25.33 26.54
C ASP A 44 3.96 26.36 27.66
N GLY A 45 4.58 25.92 28.76
CA GLY A 45 4.94 26.82 29.87
C GLY A 45 5.27 26.17 31.21
N LEU A 46 5.00 24.87 31.41
CA LEU A 46 5.29 24.23 32.71
C LEU A 46 6.78 23.93 32.94
N LEU A 47 7.60 23.80 31.88
CA LEU A 47 9.05 23.59 32.01
C LEU A 47 9.85 24.89 32.14
N ALA A 48 9.43 25.98 31.49
CA ALA A 48 10.13 27.27 31.54
C ALA A 48 10.17 27.86 32.96
N LEU A 49 9.14 27.62 33.77
CA LEU A 49 9.04 28.10 35.16
C LEU A 49 9.96 27.36 36.16
N LYS A 50 10.61 26.25 35.79
CA LYS A 50 11.56 25.55 36.68
C LYS A 50 13.02 25.95 36.46
N ILE A 51 13.36 26.57 35.33
CA ILE A 51 14.73 26.97 35.00
C ILE A 51 14.99 28.45 35.36
N ASP A 52 13.94 29.26 35.48
CA ASP A 52 14.04 30.72 35.67
C ASP A 52 14.13 31.19 37.14
N ARG A 53 14.67 30.37 38.05
CA ARG A 53 15.05 30.83 39.41
C ARG A 53 16.55 31.01 39.63
N THR A 54 17.37 30.67 38.64
CA THR A 54 18.83 30.62 38.83
C THR A 54 19.64 31.56 37.95
N MET A 55 19.03 32.27 36.98
CA MET A 55 19.77 33.22 36.14
C MET A 55 18.99 34.51 35.90
N GLN A 56 19.08 35.43 36.86
CA GLN A 56 18.79 36.85 36.63
C GLN A 56 19.87 37.45 35.73
N GLY A 57 19.58 37.55 34.43
CA GLY A 57 20.45 38.30 33.53
C GLY A 57 20.22 38.00 32.05
N SER A 58 19.16 38.56 31.47
CA SER A 58 19.16 39.26 30.17
C SER A 58 17.74 39.29 29.59
N LEU A 59 17.18 40.50 29.49
CA LEU A 59 15.92 40.79 28.82
C LEU A 59 16.08 40.63 27.30
N THR A 60 15.59 39.51 26.74
CA THR A 60 15.31 39.39 25.31
C THR A 60 13.97 38.70 25.06
N LYS A 61 13.00 39.46 24.50
CA LYS A 61 11.75 39.04 23.83
C LYS A 61 11.09 37.76 24.34
N ILE A 62 10.08 37.90 25.19
CA ILE A 62 9.04 36.88 25.41
C ILE A 62 8.35 36.63 24.06
N ARG A 63 8.80 35.62 23.30
CA ARG A 63 7.99 35.02 22.22
C ARG A 63 6.75 34.43 22.89
N ARG A 64 5.58 34.66 22.29
CA ARG A 64 4.36 33.90 22.61
C ARG A 64 4.75 32.41 22.53
N ASN A 65 4.47 31.67 23.59
CA ASN A 65 4.76 30.24 23.72
C ASN A 65 3.42 29.58 23.99
N LEU A 66 2.60 29.48 22.94
CA LEU A 66 1.29 28.83 22.99
C LEU A 66 1.44 27.44 22.39
N SER A 67 0.58 26.51 22.79
CA SER A 67 0.56 25.16 22.21
C SER A 67 0.56 25.15 20.68
N ASP A 68 1.25 24.15 20.14
CA ASP A 68 1.37 23.75 18.73
C ASP A 68 0.42 22.56 18.43
N PRO A 69 -0.91 22.76 18.38
CA PRO A 69 -1.85 21.66 18.33
C PRO A 69 -1.89 20.90 17.01
N PHE A 70 -2.21 19.61 17.13
CA PHE A 70 -2.68 18.75 16.04
C PHE A 70 -3.70 17.73 16.57
N VAL A 71 -4.51 17.17 15.66
CA VAL A 71 -5.46 16.10 15.96
C VAL A 71 -4.97 14.77 15.41
N SER A 72 -5.14 13.71 16.19
CA SER A 72 -4.87 12.33 15.82
C SER A 72 -6.12 11.49 16.03
N VAL A 73 -6.67 10.91 14.96
CA VAL A 73 -7.82 9.99 15.04
C VAL A 73 -7.32 8.55 15.06
N ARG A 74 -7.83 7.74 15.98
CA ARG A 74 -7.39 6.35 16.19
C ARG A 74 -8.54 5.35 16.15
N ALA A 75 -8.28 4.25 15.46
CA ALA A 75 -9.03 2.99 15.52
C ALA A 75 -8.29 2.05 16.48
N GLY A 76 -8.72 1.98 17.74
CA GLY A 76 -8.00 1.25 18.78
C GLY A 76 -6.60 1.82 19.00
N LYS A 77 -5.55 1.03 18.74
CA LYS A 77 -4.15 1.48 18.84
C LYS A 77 -3.63 2.15 17.57
N HIS A 78 -4.32 1.95 16.44
CA HIS A 78 -3.88 2.41 15.13
C HIS A 78 -4.31 3.85 14.88
N ARG A 79 -3.43 4.66 14.27
CA ARG A 79 -3.75 6.03 13.88
C ARG A 79 -4.19 6.02 12.42
N ILE A 80 -5.43 6.45 12.16
CA ILE A 80 -6.04 6.47 10.82
C ILE A 80 -5.97 7.86 10.18
N ALA A 81 -6.00 8.93 10.97
CA ALA A 81 -5.83 10.29 10.48
C ALA A 81 -4.93 11.11 11.41
N LYS A 82 -4.22 12.08 10.84
CA LYS A 82 -3.40 13.06 11.59
C LYS A 82 -3.33 14.37 10.82
N THR A 83 -3.77 15.46 11.46
CA THR A 83 -3.67 16.80 10.87
C THR A 83 -2.23 17.31 10.81
N SER A 84 -2.03 18.39 10.05
CA SER A 84 -0.88 19.27 10.21
C SER A 84 -0.83 19.87 11.63
N ILE A 85 0.34 20.40 11.98
CA ILE A 85 0.59 21.07 13.26
C ILE A 85 0.47 22.56 12.98
N ILE A 86 -0.36 23.27 13.73
CA ILE A 86 -0.47 24.73 13.66
C ILE A 86 0.29 25.29 14.85
N MET A 87 1.30 26.12 14.59
CA MET A 87 2.17 26.62 15.63
C MET A 87 1.51 27.75 16.44
N ASP A 88 1.82 27.85 17.74
CA ASP A 88 1.45 28.94 18.64
C ASP A 88 -0.05 29.33 18.62
N ASN A 89 -0.96 28.34 18.65
CA ASN A 89 -2.39 28.60 18.45
C ASN A 89 -3.33 27.76 19.33
N LEU A 90 -4.12 28.42 20.18
CA LEU A 90 -5.15 27.75 21.01
C LEU A 90 -6.52 27.61 20.33
N ASN A 91 -6.68 28.15 19.12
CA ASN A 91 -7.88 28.07 18.29
C ASN A 91 -7.50 27.69 16.84
N PRO A 92 -6.83 26.54 16.64
CA PRO A 92 -6.38 26.11 15.32
C PRO A 92 -7.58 25.78 14.40
N GLU A 93 -7.52 26.19 13.14
CA GLU A 93 -8.45 25.78 12.09
C GLU A 93 -7.65 25.03 11.02
N TRP A 94 -7.95 23.74 10.83
CA TRP A 94 -7.22 22.88 9.89
C TRP A 94 -7.95 22.74 8.56
N ASN A 95 -9.26 22.49 8.60
CA ASN A 95 -10.07 22.16 7.42
C ASN A 95 -9.45 21.03 6.56
N GLU A 96 -8.90 20.01 7.23
CA GLU A 96 -8.23 18.88 6.57
C GLU A 96 -9.16 17.67 6.43
N ASP A 97 -9.18 17.06 5.25
CA ASP A 97 -9.98 15.90 4.88
C ASP A 97 -9.12 14.63 4.78
N PHE A 98 -9.64 13.51 5.29
CA PHE A 98 -9.00 12.19 5.26
C PHE A 98 -9.99 11.14 4.76
N TYR A 99 -9.56 10.33 3.79
CA TYR A 99 -10.32 9.16 3.31
C TYR A 99 -9.60 7.89 3.78
N CYS A 100 -10.14 7.26 4.81
CA CYS A 100 -9.49 6.13 5.48
C CYS A 100 -10.24 4.84 5.20
N HIS A 101 -9.61 3.90 4.51
CA HIS A 101 -10.09 2.52 4.50
C HIS A 101 -10.02 1.95 5.93
N ILE A 102 -11.08 1.26 6.34
CA ILE A 102 -11.18 0.68 7.68
C ILE A 102 -11.76 -0.74 7.62
N GLY A 103 -11.22 -1.64 8.43
CA GLY A 103 -11.72 -3.01 8.67
C GLY A 103 -11.38 -3.47 10.08
N HIS A 104 -11.86 -2.74 11.10
CA HIS A 104 -11.45 -2.94 12.49
C HIS A 104 -12.65 -3.30 13.39
N TYR A 105 -12.44 -4.19 14.36
CA TYR A 105 -13.38 -4.40 15.47
C TYR A 105 -13.11 -3.38 16.58
N LEU A 106 -14.07 -2.49 16.83
CA LEU A 106 -13.93 -1.30 17.68
C LEU A 106 -15.18 -1.08 18.55
N THR A 107 -15.02 -0.43 19.70
CA THR A 107 -16.11 0.19 20.45
C THR A 107 -16.28 1.65 20.04
N ASP A 108 -15.15 2.36 19.91
CA ASP A 108 -15.12 3.80 19.64
C ASP A 108 -13.97 4.17 18.70
N LEU A 109 -14.16 5.27 17.97
CA LEU A 109 -13.06 6.04 17.38
C LEU A 109 -12.57 7.09 18.37
N LYS A 110 -11.25 7.15 18.57
CA LYS A 110 -10.63 8.06 19.54
C LYS A 110 -9.99 9.25 18.84
N PHE A 111 -10.46 10.45 19.13
CA PHE A 111 -9.87 11.72 18.71
C PHE A 111 -8.96 12.23 19.83
N GLU A 112 -7.67 12.39 19.55
CA GLU A 112 -6.69 12.92 20.49
C GLU A 112 -6.17 14.27 19.99
N VAL A 113 -6.40 15.35 20.74
CA VAL A 113 -5.79 16.66 20.50
C VAL A 113 -4.50 16.73 21.30
N LYS A 114 -3.40 17.06 20.64
CA LYS A 114 -2.05 17.02 21.22
C LYS A 114 -1.26 18.26 20.87
N ASP A 115 -0.31 18.57 21.73
CA ASP A 115 0.69 19.61 21.56
C ASP A 115 2.00 18.99 21.02
N LYS A 116 2.67 19.63 20.07
CA LYS A 116 3.97 19.18 19.54
C LYS A 116 5.09 20.12 20.00
N ASP A 117 5.66 19.81 21.15
CA ASP A 117 6.87 20.45 21.62
C ASP A 117 8.11 20.00 20.82
N PHE A 118 9.09 20.91 20.66
CA PHE A 118 10.33 20.64 19.94
C PHE A 118 11.16 19.54 20.62
N GLY A 119 11.38 18.41 19.92
CA GLY A 119 12.28 17.33 20.36
C GLY A 119 11.74 16.41 21.47
N MET A 120 10.50 16.61 21.95
CA MET A 120 9.88 15.78 23.00
C MET A 120 8.65 15.00 22.49
N ARG A 121 8.15 14.07 23.30
CA ARG A 121 6.91 13.34 23.02
C ARG A 121 5.74 14.32 23.13
N ALA A 122 4.92 14.37 22.08
CA ALA A 122 3.72 15.21 22.04
C ALA A 122 2.81 15.03 23.27
N ASP A 123 2.48 16.14 23.93
CA ASP A 123 1.67 16.18 25.14
C ASP A 123 0.18 16.10 24.80
N LEU A 124 -0.58 15.30 25.55
CA LEU A 124 -2.02 15.17 25.33
C LEU A 124 -2.74 16.39 25.89
N ILE A 125 -3.45 17.14 25.04
CA ILE A 125 -4.29 18.28 25.45
C ILE A 125 -5.65 17.77 25.92
N GLY A 126 -6.31 16.93 25.12
CA GLY A 126 -7.61 16.36 25.44
C GLY A 126 -8.02 15.23 24.50
N THR A 127 -9.07 14.51 24.86
CA THR A 127 -9.60 13.36 24.09
C THR A 127 -11.10 13.49 23.87
N HIS A 128 -11.59 12.96 22.75
CA HIS A 128 -13.01 12.69 22.53
C HIS A 128 -13.18 11.26 21.98
N LEU A 129 -14.23 10.57 22.41
CA LEU A 129 -14.60 9.23 21.93
C LEU A 129 -15.91 9.33 21.14
N LEU A 130 -15.90 8.78 19.94
CA LEU A 130 -17.09 8.60 19.10
C LEU A 130 -17.47 7.11 19.07
N PRO A 131 -18.57 6.71 19.72
CA PRO A 131 -19.06 5.33 19.67
C PRO A 131 -19.35 4.89 18.23
N VAL A 132 -18.94 3.67 17.89
CA VAL A 132 -19.11 3.11 16.54
C VAL A 132 -20.58 2.89 16.18
N GLU A 133 -21.44 2.66 17.17
CA GLU A 133 -22.90 2.54 17.02
C GLU A 133 -23.56 3.80 16.44
N GLU A 134 -22.91 4.95 16.54
CA GLU A 134 -23.37 6.18 15.90
C GLU A 134 -23.15 6.18 14.38
N LEU A 135 -22.17 5.41 13.88
CA LEU A 135 -21.76 5.38 12.48
C LEU A 135 -22.36 4.22 11.67
N ILE A 136 -23.00 3.26 12.32
CA ILE A 136 -23.56 2.09 11.63
C ILE A 136 -25.07 2.10 11.79
N LYS A 137 -25.77 2.26 10.67
CA LYS A 137 -27.24 2.22 10.58
C LYS A 137 -27.68 1.31 9.43
N TYR A 138 -28.90 0.80 9.55
CA TYR A 138 -29.53 -0.03 8.54
C TYR A 138 -30.91 0.54 8.23
N ASP A 139 -31.32 0.42 6.98
CA ASP A 139 -32.68 0.70 6.58
C ASP A 139 -33.62 -0.31 7.23
N GLU A 140 -34.66 0.16 7.92
CA GLU A 140 -35.59 -0.70 8.66
C GLU A 140 -36.44 -1.55 7.71
N THR A 141 -36.71 -1.06 6.49
CA THR A 141 -37.58 -1.70 5.49
C THR A 141 -36.81 -2.75 4.70
N THR A 142 -35.64 -2.39 4.17
CA THR A 142 -34.85 -3.25 3.27
C THR A 142 -33.82 -4.09 4.01
N GLY A 143 -33.47 -3.72 5.24
CA GLY A 143 -32.40 -4.37 6.01
C GLY A 143 -30.98 -4.09 5.49
N LYS A 144 -30.83 -3.25 4.45
CA LYS A 144 -29.53 -2.90 3.87
C LYS A 144 -28.80 -1.85 4.71
N PRO A 145 -27.45 -1.85 4.71
CA PRO A 145 -26.68 -0.84 5.42
C PRO A 145 -26.89 0.55 4.80
N LEU A 146 -26.80 1.57 5.64
CA LEU A 146 -26.91 2.98 5.26
C LEU A 146 -25.56 3.67 5.38
N ARG A 147 -25.33 4.64 4.49
CA ARG A 147 -24.26 5.64 4.64
C ARG A 147 -24.64 6.59 5.78
N VAL A 148 -23.69 6.89 6.66
CA VAL A 148 -23.94 7.67 7.87
C VAL A 148 -22.96 8.82 7.95
N GLY A 149 -23.46 10.06 7.93
CA GLY A 149 -22.64 11.25 8.13
C GLY A 149 -23.05 12.02 9.37
N THR A 150 -22.08 12.54 10.11
CA THR A 150 -22.26 13.22 11.39
C THR A 150 -21.33 14.41 11.51
N HIS A 151 -21.89 15.60 11.74
CA HIS A 151 -21.14 16.78 12.14
C HIS A 151 -21.21 16.94 13.66
N LYS A 152 -20.08 17.16 14.35
CA LYS A 152 -20.05 17.29 15.83
C LYS A 152 -19.13 18.40 16.29
N ILE A 153 -19.58 19.10 17.35
CA ILE A 153 -18.74 19.94 18.20
C ILE A 153 -18.58 19.22 19.55
N ALA A 154 -17.46 18.53 19.71
CA ALA A 154 -17.17 17.73 20.89
C ALA A 154 -16.42 18.51 21.96
N VAL A 155 -16.81 18.35 23.22
CA VAL A 155 -16.02 18.81 24.37
C VAL A 155 -14.86 17.84 24.58
N LEU A 156 -13.66 18.37 24.81
CA LEU A 156 -12.48 17.55 25.07
C LEU A 156 -12.40 17.15 26.54
N ASP A 157 -12.26 15.85 26.79
CA ASP A 157 -12.00 15.30 28.10
C ASP A 157 -10.52 15.47 28.48
N GLY A 158 -10.28 15.89 29.73
CA GLY A 158 -8.96 16.16 30.30
C GLY A 158 -9.03 16.36 31.82
N LYS A 159 -7.90 16.72 32.47
CA LYS A 159 -7.87 17.02 33.93
C LYS A 159 -8.86 18.13 34.33
N GLU A 160 -9.17 19.01 33.38
CA GLU A 160 -10.26 20.00 33.42
C GLU A 160 -10.93 19.96 32.03
N LYS A 161 -12.27 20.05 31.94
CA LYS A 161 -13.00 20.07 30.66
C LYS A 161 -12.79 21.41 29.95
N HIS A 162 -11.71 21.49 29.18
CA HIS A 162 -11.34 22.67 28.41
C HIS A 162 -11.07 22.31 26.94
N GLY A 163 -11.61 23.11 26.05
CA GLY A 163 -11.43 22.96 24.61
C GLY A 163 -12.58 22.24 23.91
N PHE A 164 -12.83 22.65 22.68
CA PHE A 164 -13.83 22.06 21.79
C PHE A 164 -13.16 21.62 20.50
N LEU A 165 -13.55 20.48 19.96
CA LEU A 165 -13.14 19.95 18.66
C LEU A 165 -14.37 19.90 17.75
N GLU A 166 -14.30 20.57 16.60
CA GLU A 166 -15.32 20.54 15.55
C GLU A 166 -14.83 19.66 14.39
N TYR A 167 -15.66 18.69 14.01
CA TYR A 167 -15.34 17.74 12.94
C TYR A 167 -16.60 17.23 12.23
N PHE A 168 -16.41 16.79 10.98
CA PHE A 168 -17.38 15.98 10.24
C PHE A 168 -16.80 14.59 10.01
N ILE A 169 -17.65 13.57 10.07
CA ILE A 169 -17.29 12.20 9.75
C ILE A 169 -18.42 11.53 8.99
N GLU A 170 -18.08 10.85 7.91
CA GLU A 170 -18.99 10.04 7.10
C GLU A 170 -18.44 8.64 6.94
N PHE A 171 -19.28 7.63 7.19
CA PHE A 171 -18.97 6.24 7.00
C PHE A 171 -19.77 5.67 5.83
N VAL A 172 -19.05 5.06 4.89
CA VAL A 172 -19.61 4.29 3.79
C VAL A 172 -19.30 2.80 4.03
N PRO A 173 -20.30 1.98 4.37
CA PRO A 173 -20.17 0.54 4.51
C PRO A 173 -19.61 -0.12 3.25
N LYS A 174 -18.80 -1.17 3.43
CA LYS A 174 -18.14 -1.90 2.32
C LYS A 174 -19.15 -2.41 1.29
N GLU A 175 -20.34 -2.82 1.70
CA GLU A 175 -21.41 -3.34 0.84
C GLU A 175 -22.01 -2.27 -0.09
N MET A 176 -21.81 -0.98 0.22
CA MET A 176 -22.26 0.13 -0.61
C MET A 176 -21.20 0.55 -1.63
N LEU A 177 -19.93 0.17 -1.43
CA LEU A 177 -18.85 0.55 -2.33
C LEU A 177 -19.01 -0.11 -3.70
N THR A 178 -18.54 0.58 -4.75
CA THR A 178 -18.58 0.06 -6.13
C THR A 178 -17.83 -1.25 -6.26
N SER A 179 -18.43 -2.21 -6.97
CA SER A 179 -17.80 -3.48 -7.36
C SER A 179 -17.11 -3.41 -8.72
N LYS A 180 -17.12 -2.25 -9.38
CA LYS A 180 -16.44 -2.04 -10.66
C LYS A 180 -14.94 -2.31 -10.54
N CYS A 181 -14.32 -2.72 -11.64
CA CYS A 181 -12.88 -2.95 -11.67
C CYS A 181 -12.06 -1.64 -11.63
N GLU A 182 -12.63 -0.53 -12.10
CA GLU A 182 -12.06 0.80 -11.88
C GLU A 182 -12.09 1.17 -10.39
N VAL A 183 -10.93 1.59 -9.87
CA VAL A 183 -10.76 2.07 -8.51
C VAL A 183 -11.09 3.56 -8.46
N PRO A 184 -12.09 4.00 -7.67
CA PRO A 184 -12.43 5.41 -7.54
C PRO A 184 -11.47 6.14 -6.59
N GLY A 185 -11.43 7.48 -6.66
CA GLY A 185 -10.79 8.31 -5.64
C GLY A 185 -9.26 8.24 -5.62
N VAL A 186 -8.62 7.80 -6.70
CA VAL A 186 -7.15 7.71 -6.83
C VAL A 186 -6.61 8.69 -7.86
N TYR A 187 -5.30 8.97 -7.81
CA TYR A 187 -4.64 10.00 -8.61
C TYR A 187 -4.72 9.76 -10.13
N PHE A 188 -4.48 8.51 -10.57
CA PHE A 188 -4.64 8.12 -11.97
C PHE A 188 -5.94 7.34 -12.17
N GLY A 189 -6.84 7.89 -12.98
CA GLY A 189 -8.06 7.21 -13.40
C GLY A 189 -7.79 6.06 -14.36
N MET A 190 -8.78 5.19 -14.58
CA MET A 190 -8.65 4.08 -15.51
C MET A 190 -8.48 4.56 -16.96
N ARG A 191 -7.55 3.92 -17.68
CA ARG A 191 -7.29 4.13 -19.10
C ARG A 191 -7.77 2.95 -19.91
N PRO A 192 -8.74 3.12 -20.84
CA PRO A 192 -9.13 2.06 -21.77
C PRO A 192 -8.25 2.07 -23.01
N ARG A 193 -8.37 1.01 -23.83
CA ARG A 193 -7.72 0.85 -25.15
C ARG A 193 -6.20 0.71 -25.03
N ASN A 194 -5.78 -0.37 -24.37
CA ASN A 194 -4.39 -0.73 -24.22
C ASN A 194 -4.13 -2.12 -24.76
N ASP A 195 -2.89 -2.38 -25.15
CA ASP A 195 -2.37 -3.74 -25.23
C ASP A 195 -1.46 -3.97 -24.03
N VAL A 196 -1.60 -5.14 -23.40
CA VAL A 196 -0.84 -5.52 -22.21
C VAL A 196 -0.19 -6.87 -22.44
N ARG A 197 1.12 -6.95 -22.21
CA ARG A 197 1.83 -8.23 -22.11
C ARG A 197 2.19 -8.51 -20.66
N LEU A 198 2.01 -9.76 -20.26
CA LEU A 198 2.30 -10.25 -18.92
C LEU A 198 3.49 -11.20 -19.01
N TYR A 199 4.51 -10.97 -18.18
CA TYR A 199 5.76 -11.71 -18.19
C TYR A 199 5.94 -12.48 -16.89
N CYS A 200 6.34 -13.74 -17.02
CA CYS A 200 6.83 -14.58 -15.93
C CYS A 200 8.34 -14.74 -16.12
N ASN A 201 9.10 -14.45 -15.06
CA ASN A 201 10.56 -14.37 -15.07
C ASN A 201 11.12 -13.35 -16.08
N ALA A 202 12.45 -13.26 -16.15
CA ALA A 202 13.11 -12.43 -17.14
C ALA A 202 13.05 -13.04 -18.56
N ASP A 203 13.04 -14.37 -18.64
CA ASP A 203 13.16 -15.06 -19.92
C ASP A 203 12.53 -16.47 -19.95
N ASP A 204 11.19 -16.55 -19.96
CA ASP A 204 10.48 -17.82 -20.18
C ASP A 204 10.37 -18.16 -21.67
N GLY A 205 11.35 -18.93 -22.19
CA GLY A 205 11.25 -19.58 -23.50
C GLY A 205 10.22 -20.70 -23.52
N ALA A 206 9.64 -21.00 -24.70
CA ALA A 206 8.57 -22.01 -24.85
C ALA A 206 9.04 -23.48 -24.75
N GLU A 207 10.33 -23.73 -24.90
CA GLU A 207 10.91 -25.08 -24.83
C GLU A 207 10.78 -25.67 -23.43
N GLY A 208 10.37 -26.94 -23.31
CA GLY A 208 10.27 -27.63 -22.02
C GLY A 208 9.06 -27.26 -21.16
N LEU A 209 8.28 -26.24 -21.54
CA LEU A 209 7.09 -25.81 -20.81
C LEU A 209 5.85 -26.64 -21.11
N PRO A 210 4.97 -26.90 -20.11
CA PRO A 210 3.65 -27.45 -20.37
C PRO A 210 2.83 -26.54 -21.29
N VAL A 211 2.15 -27.12 -22.28
CA VAL A 211 1.24 -26.38 -23.16
C VAL A 211 0.00 -25.97 -22.36
N VAL A 212 -0.20 -24.66 -22.21
CA VAL A 212 -1.35 -24.09 -21.48
C VAL A 212 -2.44 -23.71 -22.47
N LYS A 213 -3.59 -24.37 -22.35
CA LYS A 213 -4.80 -24.05 -23.12
C LYS A 213 -5.84 -23.35 -22.25
N TYR A 214 -6.34 -22.22 -22.73
CA TYR A 214 -7.27 -21.35 -21.99
C TYR A 214 -8.37 -20.80 -22.93
N GLY A 215 -9.36 -20.08 -22.40
CA GLY A 215 -10.53 -19.64 -23.17
C GLY A 215 -11.76 -20.53 -22.95
N GLY A 216 -12.94 -20.03 -23.33
CA GLY A 216 -14.22 -20.75 -23.26
C GLY A 216 -14.67 -21.37 -24.58
N ALA A 217 -15.85 -22.00 -24.59
CA ALA A 217 -16.45 -22.61 -25.79
C ALA A 217 -16.69 -21.60 -26.93
N GLU A 218 -16.88 -20.32 -26.60
CA GLU A 218 -17.08 -19.22 -27.55
C GLU A 218 -15.75 -18.57 -28.02
N ASP A 219 -14.62 -18.85 -27.35
CA ASP A 219 -13.33 -18.14 -27.52
C ASP A 219 -12.22 -19.00 -28.16
N ASN A 220 -12.56 -20.07 -28.91
CA ASN A 220 -11.63 -21.01 -29.57
C ASN A 220 -10.39 -21.33 -28.71
N GLU A 221 -10.41 -22.36 -27.84
CA GLU A 221 -9.28 -22.74 -26.92
C GLU A 221 -7.91 -22.17 -27.33
N LYS A 222 -7.54 -21.01 -26.76
CA LYS A 222 -6.29 -20.31 -27.04
C LYS A 222 -5.14 -21.11 -26.43
N THR A 223 -3.98 -21.05 -27.08
CA THR A 223 -2.71 -21.54 -26.50
C THR A 223 -1.92 -20.37 -25.96
N TRP A 224 -1.50 -20.43 -24.69
CA TRP A 224 -0.64 -19.41 -24.12
C TRP A 224 0.75 -19.48 -24.76
N THR A 225 1.26 -18.35 -25.22
CA THR A 225 2.63 -18.22 -25.70
C THR A 225 3.44 -17.45 -24.67
N PRO A 226 4.42 -18.09 -24.00
CA PRO A 226 5.32 -17.43 -23.06
C PRO A 226 5.99 -16.21 -23.70
N ARG A 227 6.11 -15.14 -22.92
CA ARG A 227 6.72 -13.87 -23.34
C ARG A 227 8.07 -13.72 -22.62
N ARG A 228 9.06 -13.18 -23.32
CA ARG A 228 10.45 -13.09 -22.85
C ARG A 228 10.79 -11.64 -22.50
N LEU A 229 10.74 -11.28 -21.22
CA LEU A 229 10.83 -9.88 -20.76
C LEU A 229 12.11 -9.18 -21.21
N TRP A 230 13.28 -9.73 -20.90
CA TRP A 230 14.56 -9.07 -21.20
C TRP A 230 14.82 -9.01 -22.71
N ARG A 231 14.32 -9.99 -23.47
CA ARG A 231 14.33 -9.94 -24.94
C ARG A 231 13.46 -8.80 -25.45
N ASP A 232 12.21 -8.69 -24.98
CA ASP A 232 11.29 -7.61 -25.38
C ASP A 232 11.85 -6.22 -25.00
N ILE A 233 12.53 -6.09 -23.84
CA ILE A 233 13.22 -4.86 -23.44
C ILE A 233 14.39 -4.55 -24.40
N TYR A 234 15.22 -5.54 -24.72
CA TYR A 234 16.34 -5.38 -25.66
C TYR A 234 15.85 -4.89 -27.03
N ASP A 235 14.83 -5.54 -27.57
CA ASP A 235 14.25 -5.19 -28.87
C ASP A 235 13.64 -3.78 -28.85
N ALA A 236 12.94 -3.43 -27.77
CA ALA A 236 12.34 -2.12 -27.60
C ALA A 236 13.39 -1.00 -27.53
N ILE A 237 14.50 -1.21 -26.81
CA ILE A 237 15.60 -0.23 -26.73
C ILE A 237 16.34 -0.13 -28.06
N CYS A 238 16.64 -1.24 -28.72
CA CYS A 238 17.28 -1.25 -30.04
C CYS A 238 16.44 -0.43 -31.05
N GLY A 239 15.11 -0.61 -31.00
CA GLY A 239 14.16 0.05 -31.88
C GLY A 239 13.85 1.51 -31.53
N ALA A 240 14.26 2.03 -30.38
CA ALA A 240 13.96 3.41 -29.95
C ALA A 240 14.64 4.46 -30.83
N GLU A 241 13.96 5.57 -31.14
CA GLU A 241 14.47 6.64 -32.02
C GLU A 241 14.49 8.02 -31.36
N HIS A 242 13.81 8.21 -30.23
CA HIS A 242 13.62 9.53 -29.64
C HIS A 242 13.97 9.60 -28.16
N PHE A 243 13.51 8.66 -27.34
CA PHE A 243 13.81 8.66 -25.92
C PHE A 243 13.79 7.26 -25.27
N ILE A 244 14.57 7.15 -24.20
CA ILE A 244 14.60 6.01 -23.29
C ILE A 244 14.65 6.55 -21.86
N TYR A 245 13.64 6.25 -21.06
CA TYR A 245 13.56 6.62 -19.64
C TYR A 245 13.57 5.38 -18.77
N ILE A 246 14.43 5.36 -17.74
CA ILE A 246 14.60 4.22 -16.85
C ILE A 246 14.51 4.68 -15.40
N THR A 247 13.74 3.96 -14.57
CA THR A 247 13.88 4.01 -13.12
C THR A 247 14.22 2.63 -12.59
N GLY A 248 15.13 2.55 -11.63
CA GLY A 248 15.48 1.31 -10.97
C GLY A 248 15.84 1.55 -9.51
N TRP A 249 15.56 0.54 -8.68
CA TRP A 249 16.18 0.46 -7.36
C TRP A 249 17.68 0.19 -7.52
N ALA A 250 18.03 -0.64 -8.51
CA ALA A 250 19.38 -0.90 -8.95
C ALA A 250 19.42 -0.98 -10.47
N VAL A 251 20.52 -0.52 -11.07
CA VAL A 251 20.82 -0.71 -12.48
C VAL A 251 22.28 -1.09 -12.57
N ASP A 252 22.58 -2.28 -13.07
CA ASP A 252 23.95 -2.70 -13.36
C ASP A 252 24.18 -2.62 -14.87
N THR A 253 24.97 -1.64 -15.26
CA THR A 253 25.30 -1.36 -16.68
C THR A 253 26.11 -2.45 -17.36
N THR A 254 26.67 -3.40 -16.60
CA THR A 254 27.43 -4.53 -17.13
C THR A 254 26.56 -5.72 -17.49
N GLN A 255 25.27 -5.68 -17.19
CA GLN A 255 24.35 -6.77 -17.48
C GLN A 255 24.03 -6.86 -18.98
N SER A 256 24.05 -8.09 -19.48
CA SER A 256 23.56 -8.42 -20.82
C SER A 256 22.05 -8.62 -20.77
N LEU A 257 21.28 -8.15 -21.74
CA LEU A 257 19.85 -8.46 -21.84
C LEU A 257 19.59 -9.79 -22.55
N LEU A 258 20.57 -10.29 -23.29
CA LEU A 258 20.53 -11.57 -24.00
C LEU A 258 21.43 -12.61 -23.32
N ARG A 259 21.16 -13.90 -23.59
CA ARG A 259 21.95 -15.05 -23.11
C ARG A 259 22.20 -16.05 -24.25
N GLY A 260 23.14 -16.95 -24.02
CA GLY A 260 23.45 -18.05 -24.94
C GLY A 260 23.79 -17.57 -26.36
N ILE A 261 23.28 -18.28 -27.36
CA ILE A 261 23.53 -18.00 -28.78
C ILE A 261 23.08 -16.60 -29.20
N GLU A 262 22.00 -16.07 -28.62
CA GLU A 262 21.52 -14.71 -28.94
C GLU A 262 22.51 -13.65 -28.48
N LYS A 263 23.18 -13.86 -27.34
CA LYS A 263 24.25 -12.97 -26.88
C LYS A 263 25.47 -13.04 -27.80
N GLU A 264 25.86 -14.25 -28.20
CA GLU A 264 27.00 -14.47 -29.11
C GLU A 264 26.75 -13.83 -30.47
N ASP A 265 25.56 -14.02 -31.04
CA ASP A 265 25.15 -13.41 -32.31
C ASP A 265 25.07 -11.88 -32.21
N ALA A 266 24.56 -11.35 -31.09
CA ALA A 266 24.53 -9.91 -30.86
C ALA A 266 25.94 -9.29 -30.82
N LEU A 267 26.91 -9.98 -30.23
CA LEU A 267 28.31 -9.54 -30.18
C LEU A 267 29.04 -9.65 -31.52
N ALA A 268 28.70 -10.66 -32.33
CA ALA A 268 29.39 -10.92 -33.59
C ALA A 268 28.80 -10.15 -34.78
N ASN A 269 27.46 -10.07 -34.85
CA ASN A 269 26.76 -9.73 -36.08
C ASN A 269 25.74 -8.58 -35.93
N SER A 270 25.32 -8.23 -34.71
CA SER A 270 24.32 -7.18 -34.51
C SER A 270 24.92 -5.78 -34.44
N LYS A 271 24.13 -4.79 -34.85
CA LYS A 271 24.48 -3.37 -34.72
C LYS A 271 24.62 -2.93 -33.26
N TYR A 272 23.83 -3.51 -32.36
CA TYR A 272 23.70 -3.08 -30.99
C TYR A 272 24.24 -4.11 -30.00
N SER A 273 24.98 -3.64 -29.00
CA SER A 273 25.55 -4.48 -27.94
C SER A 273 24.44 -5.11 -27.09
N PRO A 274 24.59 -6.39 -26.66
CA PRO A 274 23.64 -6.98 -25.72
C PRO A 274 23.78 -6.43 -24.30
N TYR A 275 24.88 -5.72 -23.98
CA TYR A 275 25.12 -5.13 -22.66
C TYR A 275 24.43 -3.79 -22.50
N ILE A 276 23.58 -3.64 -21.47
CA ILE A 276 22.68 -2.48 -21.34
C ILE A 276 23.44 -1.14 -21.29
N GLY A 277 24.59 -1.07 -20.62
CA GLY A 277 25.40 0.15 -20.55
C GLY A 277 25.86 0.63 -21.92
N GLN A 278 26.41 -0.29 -22.72
CA GLN A 278 26.88 -0.01 -24.08
C GLN A 278 25.72 0.25 -25.04
N LEU A 279 24.62 -0.48 -24.88
CA LEU A 279 23.41 -0.29 -25.68
C LEU A 279 22.87 1.15 -25.51
N LEU A 280 22.75 1.64 -24.28
CA LEU A 280 22.29 3.00 -24.01
C LEU A 280 23.23 4.07 -24.56
N GLU A 281 24.55 3.85 -24.49
CA GLU A 281 25.55 4.71 -25.14
C GLU A 281 25.33 4.77 -26.66
N GLN A 282 25.22 3.62 -27.32
CA GLN A 282 25.00 3.53 -28.77
C GLN A 282 23.69 4.23 -29.21
N LYS A 283 22.61 4.07 -28.43
CA LYS A 283 21.35 4.79 -28.71
C LYS A 283 21.51 6.30 -28.53
N SER A 284 22.25 6.72 -27.52
CA SER A 284 22.54 8.14 -27.30
C SER A 284 23.36 8.76 -28.43
N GLU A 285 24.33 8.04 -28.99
CA GLU A 285 25.12 8.45 -30.17
C GLU A 285 24.26 8.66 -31.42
N GLU A 286 23.13 7.94 -31.53
CA GLU A 286 22.13 8.13 -32.59
C GLU A 286 21.19 9.33 -32.34
N GLY A 287 21.36 10.03 -31.22
CA GLY A 287 20.55 11.19 -30.84
C GLY A 287 19.31 10.86 -30.01
N VAL A 288 19.16 9.62 -29.54
CA VAL A 288 18.10 9.22 -28.60
C VAL A 288 18.39 9.84 -27.23
N ILE A 289 17.39 10.48 -26.62
CA ILE A 289 17.54 11.06 -25.29
C ILE A 289 17.41 9.97 -24.24
N VAL A 290 18.47 9.71 -23.46
CA VAL A 290 18.46 8.66 -22.45
C VAL A 290 18.51 9.27 -21.04
N ASN A 291 17.47 9.05 -20.24
CA ASN A 291 17.39 9.58 -18.86
C ASN A 291 17.15 8.46 -17.85
N LEU A 292 18.00 8.37 -16.84
CA LEU A 292 17.91 7.38 -15.77
C LEU A 292 17.70 8.07 -14.41
N LEU A 293 16.75 7.57 -13.63
CA LEU A 293 16.57 7.87 -12.20
C LEU A 293 16.83 6.60 -11.39
N VAL A 294 18.05 6.48 -10.88
CA VAL A 294 18.50 5.34 -10.05
C VAL A 294 18.45 5.75 -8.59
N TRP A 295 18.07 4.85 -7.69
CA TRP A 295 18.11 5.14 -6.25
C TRP A 295 19.55 5.44 -5.80
N ASP A 296 19.73 6.49 -4.98
CA ASP A 296 20.99 6.82 -4.32
C ASP A 296 21.14 6.00 -3.03
N ASP A 297 21.97 4.95 -3.06
CA ASP A 297 22.34 4.22 -1.86
C ASP A 297 23.34 5.04 -1.05
N SER A 298 22.81 5.77 -0.08
CA SER A 298 23.60 6.57 0.85
C SER A 298 24.69 5.79 1.62
N THR A 299 24.66 4.45 1.63
CA THR A 299 25.72 3.61 2.21
C THR A 299 26.91 3.36 1.26
N SER A 300 26.75 3.67 -0.02
CA SER A 300 27.81 3.70 -1.05
C SER A 300 28.68 4.98 -0.97
N ASN A 301 28.17 6.04 -0.32
CA ASN A 301 28.85 7.33 -0.19
C ASN A 301 30.02 7.32 0.84
N HIS A 302 31.13 7.99 0.50
CA HIS A 302 32.43 7.97 1.22
C HIS A 302 32.39 8.26 2.74
N THR A 303 31.33 8.89 3.27
CA THR A 303 31.23 9.25 4.70
C THR A 303 30.73 8.11 5.59
N PHE A 304 29.94 7.17 5.07
CA PHE A 304 29.42 6.00 5.82
C PHE A 304 30.06 4.67 5.39
N HIS A 305 30.83 4.68 4.29
CA HIS A 305 31.60 3.56 3.76
C HIS A 305 32.57 2.92 4.78
N ALA A 306 33.04 3.68 5.78
CA ALA A 306 33.91 3.18 6.85
C ALA A 306 33.19 2.38 7.95
N ILE A 307 31.85 2.44 8.01
CA ILE A 307 31.03 1.81 9.06
C ILE A 307 30.16 0.68 8.47
N MET A 308 29.62 0.87 7.26
CA MET A 308 28.82 -0.13 6.53
C MET A 308 29.02 0.05 5.01
N PRO A 309 30.09 -0.50 4.41
CA PRO A 309 30.35 -0.33 2.99
C PRO A 309 29.30 -1.04 2.13
N GLY A 310 28.59 -0.29 1.26
CA GLY A 310 27.85 -0.80 0.08
C GLY A 310 26.94 -2.01 0.34
N MET A 311 26.17 -1.97 1.44
CA MET A 311 25.48 -3.16 1.97
C MET A 311 24.39 -3.74 1.05
N MET A 312 23.90 -2.97 0.07
CA MET A 312 22.75 -3.36 -0.75
C MET A 312 23.09 -3.77 -2.19
N GLY A 313 24.34 -3.62 -2.64
CA GLY A 313 24.77 -4.09 -3.98
C GLY A 313 24.00 -3.47 -5.14
N THR A 314 23.72 -2.16 -5.10
CA THR A 314 22.81 -1.45 -6.02
C THR A 314 23.41 -0.98 -7.34
N HIS A 315 24.74 -1.01 -7.47
CA HIS A 315 25.49 -0.53 -8.64
C HIS A 315 25.20 0.92 -9.06
N ASP A 316 24.67 1.74 -8.15
CA ASP A 316 24.15 3.07 -8.43
C ASP A 316 25.27 4.06 -8.74
N GLU A 317 26.32 4.09 -7.93
CA GLU A 317 27.49 4.96 -8.16
C GLU A 317 28.28 4.52 -9.41
N GLU A 318 28.49 3.22 -9.64
CA GLU A 318 29.17 2.74 -10.86
C GLU A 318 28.40 3.10 -12.12
N THR A 319 27.06 3.00 -12.09
CA THR A 319 26.20 3.38 -13.20
C THR A 319 26.22 4.89 -13.45
N ASN A 320 26.18 5.69 -12.40
CA ASN A 320 26.31 7.15 -12.50
C ASN A 320 27.68 7.55 -13.06
N ASP A 321 28.76 6.93 -12.57
CA ASP A 321 30.12 7.15 -13.04
C ASP A 321 30.29 6.84 -14.52
N ARG A 322 29.71 5.72 -14.99
CA ARG A 322 29.74 5.32 -16.40
C ARG A 322 29.18 6.41 -17.31
N PHE A 323 28.00 6.93 -16.97
CA PHE A 323 27.28 7.87 -17.84
C PHE A 323 27.62 9.35 -17.60
N ARG A 324 28.38 9.70 -16.55
CA ARG A 324 28.69 11.08 -16.19
C ARG A 324 29.25 11.93 -17.34
N ARG A 325 29.97 11.29 -18.27
CA ARG A 325 30.60 11.96 -19.43
C ARG A 325 30.05 11.51 -20.78
N THR A 326 28.98 10.71 -20.79
CA THR A 326 28.38 10.21 -22.02
C THR A 326 27.40 11.25 -22.57
N PRO A 327 27.68 11.87 -23.74
CA PRO A 327 26.77 12.87 -24.31
C PRO A 327 25.41 12.24 -24.61
N GLY A 328 24.32 12.90 -24.20
CA GLY A 328 22.94 12.47 -24.43
C GLY A 328 22.37 11.45 -23.44
N VAL A 329 23.20 10.88 -22.56
CA VAL A 329 22.76 10.09 -21.40
C VAL A 329 22.81 10.96 -20.15
N THR A 330 21.69 11.04 -19.42
CA THR A 330 21.61 11.71 -18.12
C THR A 330 21.21 10.69 -17.06
N CYS A 331 22.18 10.28 -16.23
CA CYS A 331 21.92 9.47 -15.04
C CYS A 331 21.85 10.36 -13.80
N LYS A 332 20.79 10.21 -13.00
CA LYS A 332 20.59 10.95 -11.76
C LYS A 332 20.35 9.98 -10.61
N LEU A 333 21.18 10.12 -9.58
CA LEU A 333 20.99 9.46 -8.30
C LEU A 333 19.90 10.19 -7.52
N ALA A 334 18.85 9.46 -7.16
CA ALA A 334 17.65 9.96 -6.53
C ALA A 334 17.61 9.49 -5.07
N PRO A 335 17.92 10.35 -4.09
CA PRO A 335 17.82 9.99 -2.68
C PRO A 335 16.37 10.10 -2.17
N MET A 336 16.06 9.28 -1.17
CA MET A 336 14.82 9.44 -0.41
C MET A 336 14.95 10.61 0.58
N MET A 337 14.05 11.59 0.46
CA MET A 337 14.17 12.84 1.21
C MET A 337 13.49 12.77 2.58
N GLY A 338 14.22 13.15 3.63
CA GLY A 338 13.66 13.50 4.95
C GLY A 338 12.86 14.81 4.91
N ASP A 339 12.16 15.16 5.99
CA ASP A 339 11.36 16.40 6.11
C ASP A 339 11.90 17.26 7.27
N GLU A 340 11.87 18.59 7.12
CA GLU A 340 12.16 19.60 8.15
C GLU A 340 11.43 19.40 9.48
N THR A 341 10.21 18.85 9.44
CA THR A 341 9.36 18.62 10.62
C THR A 341 9.73 17.40 11.47
N ASN A 342 10.68 16.59 10.99
CA ASN A 342 11.20 15.40 11.66
C ASN A 342 12.39 15.78 12.58
N ALA A 343 12.53 15.10 13.71
CA ALA A 343 13.73 15.25 14.55
C ALA A 343 15.00 14.94 13.74
N PHE A 344 16.17 15.48 14.11
CA PHE A 344 17.43 15.25 13.38
C PHE A 344 17.72 13.76 13.14
N HIS A 345 17.44 12.91 14.14
CA HIS A 345 17.53 11.45 14.00
C HIS A 345 16.48 10.82 13.06
N GLU A 346 15.27 11.39 12.95
CA GLU A 346 14.26 10.93 11.99
C GLU A 346 14.59 11.37 10.55
N LYS A 347 15.27 12.51 10.36
CA LYS A 347 15.80 12.95 9.05
C LYS A 347 16.93 12.03 8.57
N ALA A 348 17.94 11.83 9.43
CA ALA A 348 19.06 10.93 9.14
C ALA A 348 18.59 9.47 8.99
N GLY A 349 17.63 9.03 9.82
CA GLY A 349 17.03 7.71 9.71
C GLY A 349 16.32 7.51 8.37
N LYS A 350 15.43 8.41 7.94
CA LYS A 350 14.70 8.21 6.67
C LYS A 350 15.59 8.18 5.42
N PHE A 351 16.62 9.04 5.38
CA PHE A 351 17.59 9.09 4.27
C PHE A 351 18.36 7.76 4.12
N VAL A 352 18.67 7.10 5.24
CA VAL A 352 19.41 5.83 5.27
C VAL A 352 18.50 4.59 5.17
N MET A 353 17.19 4.74 5.42
CA MET A 353 16.31 3.58 5.65
C MET A 353 15.33 3.26 4.53
N PHE A 354 14.89 4.23 3.73
CA PHE A 354 13.85 4.05 2.70
C PHE A 354 14.42 4.23 1.30
N THR A 355 13.80 3.61 0.31
CA THR A 355 14.34 3.50 -1.06
C THR A 355 13.37 3.99 -2.13
N HIS A 356 13.92 4.35 -3.30
CA HIS A 356 13.14 4.43 -4.52
C HIS A 356 13.06 3.03 -5.13
N HIS A 357 11.89 2.40 -5.09
CA HIS A 357 11.76 0.99 -5.41
C HIS A 357 10.99 0.70 -6.71
N GLN A 358 10.64 1.75 -7.48
CA GLN A 358 9.99 1.64 -8.78
C GLN A 358 10.95 1.11 -9.86
N LYS A 359 10.53 0.06 -10.59
CA LYS A 359 11.24 -0.45 -11.77
C LYS A 359 10.44 -0.14 -13.03
N LEU A 360 10.93 0.80 -13.84
CA LEU A 360 10.23 1.32 -15.01
C LEU A 360 11.18 1.46 -16.19
N ILE A 361 10.72 1.10 -17.39
CA ILE A 361 11.39 1.42 -18.65
C ILE A 361 10.34 2.01 -19.58
N ILE A 362 10.59 3.18 -20.15
CA ILE A 362 9.68 3.86 -21.07
C ILE A 362 10.46 4.23 -22.32
N VAL A 363 9.99 3.79 -23.48
CA VAL A 363 10.65 4.06 -24.76
C VAL A 363 9.63 4.48 -25.80
N ASP A 364 10.05 5.21 -26.82
CA ASP A 364 9.29 5.26 -28.06
C ASP A 364 9.51 3.97 -28.86
N ALA A 365 8.43 3.41 -29.40
CA ALA A 365 8.45 2.17 -30.16
C ALA A 365 7.75 2.33 -31.50
N ALA A 366 8.17 1.54 -32.48
CA ALA A 366 7.48 1.41 -33.76
C ALA A 366 6.02 0.96 -33.53
N PRO A 367 5.09 1.31 -34.43
CA PRO A 367 3.71 0.86 -34.34
C PRO A 367 3.62 -0.67 -34.35
N PRO A 368 2.55 -1.25 -33.80
CA PRO A 368 2.41 -2.69 -33.71
C PRO A 368 2.25 -3.28 -35.13
N GLU A 369 2.44 -4.59 -35.29
CA GLU A 369 2.53 -5.21 -36.62
C GLU A 369 1.31 -4.92 -37.50
N GLU A 370 0.13 -4.81 -36.89
CA GLU A 370 -1.13 -4.50 -37.57
C GLU A 370 -1.17 -3.07 -38.16
N ARG A 371 -0.20 -2.22 -37.82
CA ARG A 371 0.00 -0.86 -38.33
C ARG A 371 1.40 -0.64 -38.92
N ARG A 372 2.03 -1.67 -39.48
CA ARG A 372 3.34 -1.56 -40.15
C ARG A 372 3.41 -0.48 -41.25
N ASP A 373 2.27 -0.13 -41.84
CA ASP A 373 2.18 0.93 -42.87
C ASP A 373 2.26 2.35 -42.28
N SER A 374 2.13 2.51 -40.97
CA SER A 374 2.30 3.79 -40.28
C SER A 374 3.77 4.02 -39.94
N THR A 375 4.24 5.25 -40.15
CA THR A 375 5.53 5.71 -39.65
C THR A 375 5.40 6.37 -38.27
N GLU A 376 4.19 6.44 -37.70
CA GLU A 376 3.94 7.06 -36.40
C GLU A 376 4.39 6.14 -35.27
N ARG A 377 5.32 6.64 -34.45
CA ARG A 377 5.83 5.94 -33.27
C ARG A 377 4.91 6.20 -32.09
N GLU A 378 4.95 5.32 -31.09
CA GLU A 378 4.15 5.45 -29.87
C GLU A 378 4.92 5.00 -28.65
N PRO A 379 4.61 5.54 -27.45
CA PRO A 379 5.34 5.15 -26.26
C PRO A 379 4.92 3.73 -25.80
N LEU A 380 5.90 2.99 -25.28
CA LEU A 380 5.78 1.66 -24.66
C LEU A 380 6.39 1.74 -23.27
N ALA A 381 5.72 1.19 -22.25
CA ALA A 381 6.24 1.13 -20.90
C ALA A 381 6.29 -0.30 -20.36
N PHE A 382 7.33 -0.59 -19.56
CA PHE A 382 7.49 -1.80 -18.76
C PHE A 382 7.36 -1.43 -17.28
N VAL A 383 6.56 -2.19 -16.54
CA VAL A 383 6.26 -2.00 -15.11
C VAL A 383 6.20 -3.35 -14.40
N GLY A 384 6.93 -3.53 -13.30
CA GLY A 384 6.96 -4.80 -12.57
C GLY A 384 7.97 -4.87 -11.43
N GLY A 385 8.34 -6.09 -11.05
CA GLY A 385 9.27 -6.37 -9.95
C GLY A 385 10.74 -6.48 -10.36
N VAL A 386 11.02 -6.66 -11.66
CA VAL A 386 12.36 -6.93 -12.20
C VAL A 386 13.15 -5.63 -12.45
N ASP A 387 14.26 -5.46 -11.72
CA ASP A 387 15.30 -4.45 -12.00
C ASP A 387 16.26 -4.92 -13.11
N LEU A 388 16.95 -3.98 -13.77
CA LEU A 388 18.02 -4.27 -14.74
C LEU A 388 19.37 -4.42 -14.01
N THR A 389 19.48 -5.44 -13.16
CA THR A 389 20.69 -5.71 -12.36
C THR A 389 21.01 -7.20 -12.31
N ASP A 390 22.17 -7.52 -11.75
CA ASP A 390 22.66 -8.87 -11.48
C ASP A 390 21.65 -9.79 -10.77
N GLY A 391 21.69 -11.08 -11.09
CA GLY A 391 20.90 -12.14 -10.48
C GLY A 391 19.43 -12.20 -10.89
N ARG A 392 18.91 -11.18 -11.60
CA ARG A 392 17.48 -11.07 -11.99
C ARG A 392 17.15 -11.85 -13.25
N TRP A 393 18.14 -12.11 -14.12
CA TRP A 393 17.90 -12.99 -15.26
C TRP A 393 17.70 -14.41 -14.75
N ASP A 394 16.57 -15.01 -15.11
CA ASP A 394 16.28 -16.42 -14.89
C ASP A 394 15.16 -16.84 -15.85
N ASN A 395 14.92 -18.14 -15.92
CA ASN A 395 13.85 -18.74 -16.71
C ASN A 395 13.11 -19.82 -15.90
N HIS A 396 12.07 -20.38 -16.50
CA HIS A 396 11.20 -21.38 -15.88
C HIS A 396 11.91 -22.64 -15.34
N THR A 397 13.14 -22.93 -15.74
CA THR A 397 13.90 -24.09 -15.25
C THR A 397 14.58 -23.84 -13.91
N HIS A 398 14.79 -22.57 -13.54
CA HIS A 398 15.35 -22.14 -12.25
C HIS A 398 16.59 -22.94 -11.79
N PRO A 399 17.64 -23.02 -12.62
CA PRO A 399 18.78 -23.89 -12.37
C PRO A 399 19.59 -23.41 -11.16
N LEU A 400 20.08 -24.36 -10.36
CA LEU A 400 20.96 -24.11 -9.22
C LEU A 400 22.43 -24.14 -9.63
N PHE A 401 22.81 -25.12 -10.45
CA PHE A 401 24.21 -25.41 -10.76
C PHE A 401 24.49 -25.72 -12.23
N ARG A 402 23.44 -26.01 -13.02
CA ARG A 402 23.57 -26.44 -14.42
C ARG A 402 23.99 -25.34 -15.40
N THR A 403 23.90 -24.08 -15.00
CA THR A 403 24.12 -22.94 -15.89
C THR A 403 25.20 -21.97 -15.41
N LEU A 404 25.93 -22.31 -14.35
CA LEU A 404 26.93 -21.43 -13.73
C LEU A 404 28.05 -21.04 -14.70
N LEU A 405 28.40 -21.92 -15.64
CA LEU A 405 29.44 -21.70 -16.65
C LEU A 405 28.85 -21.36 -18.04
N SER A 406 27.53 -21.23 -18.17
CA SER A 406 26.83 -20.83 -19.40
C SER A 406 25.97 -19.57 -19.19
N HIS A 407 24.65 -19.69 -19.07
CA HIS A 407 23.72 -18.56 -19.03
C HIS A 407 23.91 -17.65 -17.81
N HIS A 408 24.37 -18.20 -16.68
CA HIS A 408 24.63 -17.43 -15.46
C HIS A 408 26.12 -17.14 -15.24
N LYS A 409 26.98 -17.37 -16.24
CA LYS A 409 28.41 -17.10 -16.10
C LYS A 409 28.67 -15.61 -15.92
N GLY A 410 29.19 -15.22 -14.76
CA GLY A 410 29.41 -13.83 -14.38
C GLY A 410 28.15 -13.11 -13.87
N ASP A 411 27.05 -13.84 -13.71
CA ASP A 411 25.75 -13.36 -13.21
C ASP A 411 25.12 -14.39 -12.23
N ALA A 412 25.93 -15.33 -11.74
CA ALA A 412 25.48 -16.29 -10.74
C ALA A 412 25.46 -15.58 -9.38
N TYR A 413 24.25 -15.27 -8.94
CA TYR A 413 23.97 -14.51 -7.74
C TYR A 413 23.53 -15.40 -6.58
N SER A 414 23.98 -15.13 -5.35
CA SER A 414 23.49 -15.76 -4.13
C SER A 414 23.80 -14.89 -2.91
N ASN A 415 22.77 -14.55 -2.13
CA ASN A 415 22.92 -13.77 -0.89
C ASN A 415 22.39 -14.48 0.37
N CYS A 416 21.97 -15.75 0.23
CA CYS A 416 21.41 -16.54 1.33
C CYS A 416 22.46 -17.33 2.12
N PHE A 417 23.63 -17.59 1.51
CA PHE A 417 24.68 -18.44 2.06
C PHE A 417 26.06 -17.89 1.70
N HIS A 418 27.09 -18.29 2.45
CA HIS A 418 28.47 -17.94 2.14
C HIS A 418 29.04 -18.90 1.09
N VAL A 419 28.69 -18.68 -0.19
CA VAL A 419 29.11 -19.52 -1.32
C VAL A 419 29.70 -18.67 -2.45
N ASP A 420 30.63 -19.23 -3.23
CA ASP A 420 30.98 -18.66 -4.53
C ASP A 420 29.96 -19.15 -5.58
N ALA A 421 28.91 -18.35 -5.80
CA ALA A 421 27.84 -18.73 -6.73
C ALA A 421 28.33 -18.93 -8.17
N ASN A 422 29.42 -18.27 -8.61
CA ASN A 422 29.94 -18.42 -9.97
C ASN A 422 30.82 -19.67 -10.12
N ALA A 423 31.45 -20.15 -9.05
CA ALA A 423 32.36 -21.30 -9.10
C ALA A 423 31.73 -22.61 -8.61
N SER A 424 31.13 -22.60 -7.42
CA SER A 424 30.67 -23.80 -6.69
C SER A 424 29.15 -23.88 -6.62
N GLY A 425 28.46 -22.73 -6.60
CA GLY A 425 27.03 -22.64 -6.42
C GLY A 425 26.56 -23.07 -5.02
N PRO A 426 25.24 -23.25 -4.82
CA PRO A 426 24.18 -22.94 -5.77
C PRO A 426 24.06 -21.44 -5.99
N ARG A 427 23.69 -21.02 -7.22
CA ARG A 427 23.04 -19.71 -7.35
C ARG A 427 21.70 -19.73 -6.63
N GLN A 428 21.16 -18.56 -6.33
CA GLN A 428 19.80 -18.35 -5.86
C GLN A 428 18.92 -18.07 -7.08
N PRO A 429 18.05 -19.01 -7.53
CA PRO A 429 17.12 -18.76 -8.61
C PRO A 429 16.16 -17.61 -8.30
N TRP A 430 15.72 -16.90 -9.34
CA TRP A 430 14.93 -15.68 -9.23
C TRP A 430 13.61 -15.82 -9.97
N ARG A 431 12.51 -15.82 -9.23
CA ARG A 431 11.15 -15.75 -9.78
C ARG A 431 10.57 -14.37 -9.59
N ASP A 432 10.10 -13.79 -10.68
CA ASP A 432 9.53 -12.46 -10.66
C ASP A 432 8.49 -12.26 -11.77
N ILE A 433 7.69 -11.20 -11.66
CA ILE A 433 6.60 -10.88 -12.58
C ILE A 433 6.76 -9.44 -13.07
N HIS A 434 6.50 -9.24 -14.37
CA HIS A 434 6.55 -7.94 -15.01
C HIS A 434 5.41 -7.78 -16.01
N SER A 435 5.14 -6.56 -16.43
CA SER A 435 4.15 -6.26 -17.48
C SER A 435 4.68 -5.20 -18.43
N SER A 436 4.20 -5.21 -19.67
CA SER A 436 4.34 -4.06 -20.56
C SER A 436 2.98 -3.56 -21.00
N VAL A 437 2.88 -2.25 -21.19
CA VAL A 437 1.67 -1.56 -21.63
C VAL A 437 1.99 -0.71 -22.84
N ARG A 438 1.11 -0.79 -23.83
CA ARG A 438 1.07 0.06 -25.02
C ARG A 438 -0.34 0.64 -25.11
N GLY A 439 -0.47 1.91 -25.47
CA GLY A 439 -1.76 2.62 -25.41
C GLY A 439 -1.78 3.73 -24.35
N HIS A 440 -2.97 4.21 -24.00
CA HIS A 440 -3.13 5.38 -23.14
C HIS A 440 -2.57 5.21 -21.71
N GLY A 441 -2.48 3.98 -21.20
CA GLY A 441 -1.91 3.66 -19.89
C GLY A 441 -0.45 4.07 -19.76
N VAL A 442 0.29 4.14 -20.87
CA VAL A 442 1.69 4.59 -20.89
C VAL A 442 1.84 6.04 -20.46
N LEU A 443 0.82 6.88 -20.73
CA LEU A 443 0.84 8.29 -20.38
C LEU A 443 0.91 8.51 -18.86
N ASP A 444 0.25 7.66 -18.09
CA ASP A 444 0.28 7.74 -16.62
C ASP A 444 1.65 7.28 -16.07
N VAL A 445 2.27 6.27 -16.68
CA VAL A 445 3.63 5.82 -16.32
C VAL A 445 4.66 6.90 -16.64
N LEU A 446 4.53 7.54 -17.81
CA LEU A 446 5.35 8.67 -18.22
C LEU A 446 5.18 9.87 -17.29
N GLU A 447 3.94 10.18 -16.88
CA GLU A 447 3.68 11.25 -15.94
C GLU A 447 4.33 10.96 -14.59
N ASN A 448 4.23 9.73 -14.06
CA ASN A 448 4.96 9.34 -12.85
C ASN A 448 6.47 9.60 -12.97
N PHE A 449 7.10 9.24 -14.09
CA PHE A 449 8.53 9.52 -14.31
C PHE A 449 8.81 11.02 -14.31
N LYS A 450 8.01 11.82 -15.04
CA LYS A 450 8.15 13.27 -15.12
C LYS A 450 8.02 13.94 -13.76
N GLU A 451 6.99 13.60 -12.98
CA GLU A 451 6.77 14.18 -11.66
C GLU A 451 7.96 13.96 -10.72
N ARG A 452 8.60 12.78 -10.80
CA ARG A 452 9.83 12.46 -10.06
C ARG A 452 11.04 13.21 -10.60
N TRP A 453 11.23 13.26 -11.92
CA TRP A 453 12.31 14.00 -12.56
C TRP A 453 12.28 15.48 -12.17
N MET A 454 11.10 16.10 -12.22
CA MET A 454 10.90 17.50 -11.83
C MET A 454 11.20 17.74 -10.34
N ALA A 455 11.00 16.75 -9.48
CA ALA A 455 11.29 16.86 -8.06
C ALA A 455 12.78 16.64 -7.74
N GLN A 456 13.45 15.71 -8.43
CA GLN A 456 14.76 15.16 -8.01
C GLN A 456 15.91 15.42 -9.00
N ALA A 457 15.62 15.91 -10.20
CA ALA A 457 16.60 16.26 -11.25
C ALA A 457 16.36 17.70 -11.75
N LYS A 458 16.12 18.65 -10.83
CA LYS A 458 15.69 20.03 -11.11
C LYS A 458 16.65 20.83 -12.00
N ASP A 459 17.93 20.49 -11.98
CA ASP A 459 18.98 21.10 -12.78
C ASP A 459 18.96 20.66 -14.26
N GLU A 460 18.21 19.61 -14.59
CA GLU A 460 18.17 18.97 -15.91
C GLU A 460 16.76 18.90 -16.51
N VAL A 461 15.84 19.78 -16.08
CA VAL A 461 14.46 19.81 -16.56
C VAL A 461 14.39 20.02 -18.09
N ILE A 462 15.35 20.76 -18.66
CA ILE A 462 15.45 21.04 -20.11
C ILE A 462 15.79 19.78 -20.92
N LYS A 463 16.23 18.68 -20.27
CA LYS A 463 16.60 17.40 -20.91
C LYS A 463 15.47 16.37 -20.95
N LEU A 464 14.28 16.69 -20.44
CA LEU A 464 13.08 15.95 -20.84
C LEU A 464 12.75 16.31 -22.30
N LEU A 465 12.12 15.40 -23.03
CA LEU A 465 11.76 15.65 -24.43
C LEU A 465 10.90 16.92 -24.51
N ASP A 466 11.41 17.99 -25.16
CA ASP A 466 10.65 19.23 -25.36
C ASP A 466 9.44 18.94 -26.26
N MET A 467 8.27 18.93 -25.61
CA MET A 467 6.98 18.58 -26.18
C MET A 467 6.54 19.57 -27.28
N GLY A 468 7.20 20.73 -27.43
CA GLY A 468 6.81 21.77 -28.39
C GLY A 468 7.37 21.61 -29.81
N HIS A 469 8.64 21.23 -29.99
CA HIS A 469 9.29 21.17 -31.31
C HIS A 469 9.72 19.77 -31.75
N ARG A 470 9.98 18.84 -30.82
CA ARG A 470 10.29 17.41 -31.10
C ARG A 470 9.21 16.45 -30.57
N GLY A 471 8.17 16.97 -29.91
CA GLY A 471 7.05 16.22 -29.32
C GLY A 471 5.99 15.66 -30.27
N LYS A 472 6.24 15.61 -31.59
CA LYS A 472 5.27 15.13 -32.59
C LYS A 472 4.73 13.73 -32.28
N VAL A 473 5.56 12.83 -31.75
CA VAL A 473 5.18 11.45 -31.39
C VAL A 473 4.06 11.42 -30.35
N LEU A 474 4.22 12.18 -29.26
CA LEU A 474 3.21 12.25 -28.19
C LEU A 474 2.03 13.12 -28.58
N SER A 475 2.23 14.23 -29.29
CA SER A 475 1.12 15.09 -29.74
C SER A 475 0.25 14.38 -30.78
N GLN A 476 0.84 13.67 -31.75
CA GLN A 476 0.11 12.83 -32.71
C GLN A 476 -0.58 11.66 -32.01
N PHE A 477 0.07 11.00 -31.05
CA PHE A 477 -0.56 9.92 -30.28
C PHE A 477 -1.77 10.40 -29.45
N VAL A 478 -1.68 11.60 -28.85
CA VAL A 478 -2.77 12.22 -28.10
C VAL A 478 -3.88 12.74 -29.02
N GLU A 479 -3.54 13.31 -30.18
CA GLU A 479 -4.50 13.86 -31.17
C GLU A 479 -5.19 12.76 -32.01
N ALA A 480 -4.52 11.64 -32.30
CA ALA A 480 -5.07 10.48 -33.02
C ALA A 480 -6.16 9.73 -32.22
N GLY A 481 -6.44 10.13 -30.98
CA GLY A 481 -7.46 9.57 -30.09
C GLY A 481 -8.91 9.66 -30.58
N VAL A 482 -9.17 10.23 -31.76
CA VAL A 482 -10.52 10.44 -32.32
C VAL A 482 -11.04 9.24 -33.14
N ASP A 483 -10.19 8.34 -33.66
CA ASP A 483 -10.64 7.24 -34.56
C ASP A 483 -10.09 5.82 -34.21
N SER A 484 -9.93 5.51 -32.92
CA SER A 484 -9.24 4.29 -32.45
C SER A 484 -10.13 3.11 -32.01
N ARG A 485 -11.31 2.93 -32.59
CA ARG A 485 -12.19 1.78 -32.26
C ARG A 485 -11.66 0.41 -32.75
N ARG A 486 -10.60 0.38 -33.58
CA ARG A 486 -10.05 -0.84 -34.20
C ARG A 486 -8.60 -1.17 -33.80
N LEU A 487 -7.93 -0.39 -32.94
CA LEU A 487 -6.46 -0.29 -32.97
C LEU A 487 -5.67 -0.87 -31.76
N TYR A 488 -6.28 -1.06 -30.59
CA TYR A 488 -5.57 -1.61 -29.42
C TYR A 488 -6.41 -2.65 -28.70
N GLY A 489 -5.72 -3.59 -28.07
CA GLY A 489 -6.30 -4.70 -27.32
C GLY A 489 -7.40 -4.24 -26.37
N GLY A 490 -8.37 -5.12 -26.12
CA GLY A 490 -9.45 -4.86 -25.19
C GLY A 490 -9.00 -4.78 -23.73
N TRP A 491 -7.88 -4.14 -23.39
CA TRP A 491 -7.43 -3.96 -22.02
C TRP A 491 -7.70 -2.56 -21.47
N CYS A 492 -8.06 -2.54 -20.20
CA CYS A 492 -8.09 -1.38 -19.34
C CYS A 492 -6.91 -1.46 -18.36
N THR A 493 -6.26 -0.33 -18.13
CA THR A 493 -5.14 -0.21 -17.19
C THR A 493 -5.39 0.91 -16.21
N GLN A 494 -4.94 0.78 -14.96
CA GLN A 494 -4.97 1.85 -13.98
C GLN A 494 -3.69 1.83 -13.15
N LEU A 495 -3.02 2.99 -13.06
CA LEU A 495 -1.76 3.13 -12.34
C LEU A 495 -2.02 3.50 -10.87
N PHE A 496 -1.33 2.83 -9.96
CA PHE A 496 -1.35 3.11 -8.53
C PHE A 496 0.07 3.37 -8.04
N ARG A 497 0.22 4.22 -7.03
CA ARG A 497 1.52 4.53 -6.45
C ARG A 497 1.52 4.54 -4.94
N SER A 498 2.71 4.34 -4.39
CA SER A 498 3.09 4.83 -3.07
C SER A 498 4.15 5.88 -3.29
N ILE A 499 3.83 7.16 -3.14
CA ILE A 499 4.80 8.26 -3.30
C ILE A 499 4.27 9.51 -2.60
N ASP A 500 5.15 10.44 -2.23
CA ASP A 500 4.70 11.71 -1.64
C ASP A 500 5.40 12.93 -2.23
N ALA A 501 4.86 14.11 -1.88
CA ALA A 501 5.27 15.39 -2.45
C ALA A 501 6.75 15.76 -2.17
N ARG A 502 7.51 14.96 -1.42
CA ARG A 502 8.96 15.18 -1.24
C ARG A 502 9.76 14.70 -2.46
N THR A 503 9.27 13.69 -3.17
CA THR A 503 9.98 13.04 -4.26
C THR A 503 9.21 13.04 -5.57
N ALA A 504 8.01 13.62 -5.61
CA ALA A 504 7.24 13.87 -6.82
C ALA A 504 6.58 15.25 -6.79
N THR A 505 6.53 15.90 -7.96
CA THR A 505 5.81 17.18 -8.16
C THR A 505 4.42 16.88 -8.73
N PHE A 506 3.40 16.72 -7.88
CA PHE A 506 2.04 16.39 -8.34
C PHE A 506 1.43 17.51 -9.18
N GLN A 507 0.81 17.14 -10.30
CA GLN A 507 0.10 18.07 -11.18
C GLN A 507 -1.30 18.43 -10.69
N THR A 508 -1.61 19.73 -10.68
CA THR A 508 -2.94 20.24 -10.29
C THR A 508 -4.07 19.71 -11.17
N GLY A 509 -3.83 19.42 -12.45
CA GLY A 509 -4.83 18.88 -13.37
C GLY A 509 -5.26 17.44 -13.09
N ASN A 510 -4.42 16.65 -12.40
CA ASN A 510 -4.77 15.31 -11.91
C ASN A 510 -5.31 15.37 -10.46
N MET A 511 -4.93 16.40 -9.70
CA MET A 511 -5.55 16.80 -8.43
C MET A 511 -6.92 17.47 -8.67
N GLY A 512 -7.88 16.74 -9.23
CA GLY A 512 -9.19 17.33 -9.56
C GLY A 512 -10.12 16.52 -10.46
N LYS A 513 -9.75 15.29 -10.85
CA LYS A 513 -10.71 14.34 -11.48
C LYS A 513 -11.58 13.60 -10.46
N ALA A 514 -11.41 13.92 -9.18
CA ALA A 514 -12.43 13.78 -8.16
C ALA A 514 -13.65 14.62 -8.56
N TYR A 515 -14.81 13.98 -8.66
CA TYR A 515 -16.08 14.63 -9.00
C TYR A 515 -16.24 15.97 -8.27
N VAL A 516 -16.48 17.02 -9.07
CA VAL A 516 -16.77 18.43 -8.72
C VAL A 516 -17.13 18.63 -7.25
N ASP A 517 -16.40 19.57 -6.63
CA ASP A 517 -16.76 20.25 -5.37
C ASP A 517 -18.28 20.45 -5.29
N PRO A 518 -19.03 19.61 -4.56
CA PRO A 518 -20.34 20.03 -4.11
C PRO A 518 -20.01 21.16 -3.15
N GLY A 519 -20.21 22.39 -3.64
CA GLY A 519 -19.66 23.63 -3.09
C GLY A 519 -19.48 23.57 -1.59
N SER A 520 -18.32 24.07 -1.14
CA SER A 520 -17.90 24.30 0.24
C SER A 520 -18.80 23.70 1.33
N VAL A 521 -18.20 23.08 2.35
CA VAL A 521 -18.96 22.78 3.58
C VAL A 521 -19.72 24.02 4.09
N ASP A 522 -19.31 25.24 3.71
CA ASP A 522 -20.06 26.50 3.87
C ASP A 522 -21.35 26.63 3.02
N ASP A 523 -21.46 26.07 1.80
CA ASP A 523 -22.70 26.01 1.00
C ASP A 523 -23.65 24.92 1.52
N TRP A 524 -23.13 23.80 2.06
CA TRP A 524 -23.96 22.82 2.76
C TRP A 524 -24.42 23.36 4.12
N LEU A 525 -23.54 24.00 4.89
CA LEU A 525 -23.91 24.75 6.11
C LEU A 525 -24.85 25.93 5.78
N GLY A 526 -24.69 26.58 4.62
CA GLY A 526 -25.48 27.71 4.14
C GLY A 526 -26.88 27.32 3.67
N SER A 527 -27.03 26.16 3.03
CA SER A 527 -28.33 25.58 2.65
C SER A 527 -29.10 25.00 3.85
N PHE A 528 -28.42 24.69 4.96
CA PHE A 528 -29.04 24.43 6.27
C PHE A 528 -29.39 25.70 7.07
N HIS A 529 -29.09 26.87 6.52
CA HIS A 529 -29.47 28.20 7.03
C HIS A 529 -30.46 28.95 6.10
N GLY A 530 -31.11 28.26 5.16
CA GLY A 530 -32.10 28.85 4.26
C GLY A 530 -33.50 29.00 4.87
N ASP A 531 -33.95 30.25 5.00
CA ASP A 531 -35.28 30.77 4.61
C ASP A 531 -36.59 30.04 5.00
N GLU A 532 -36.61 29.24 6.06
CA GLU A 532 -37.85 28.86 6.77
C GLU A 532 -37.91 29.44 8.19
N MET A 533 -37.81 30.77 8.27
CA MET A 533 -38.55 31.53 9.27
C MET A 533 -39.37 32.59 8.54
N LYS A 534 -40.57 32.24 8.08
CA LYS A 534 -41.60 33.26 7.86
C LYS A 534 -42.06 33.74 9.24
N PRO A 535 -41.85 35.01 9.62
CA PRO A 535 -42.54 35.57 10.76
C PRO A 535 -44.00 35.78 10.34
N GLU A 536 -44.93 35.14 11.04
CA GLU A 536 -46.33 35.53 10.96
C GLU A 536 -46.47 37.03 11.26
N ARG A 537 -47.16 37.72 10.37
CA ARG A 537 -47.46 39.15 10.46
C ARG A 537 -48.32 39.46 11.68
N GLY A 538 -47.72 40.01 12.72
CA GLY A 538 -48.39 40.82 13.73
C GLY A 538 -48.02 42.30 13.57
N LYS A 539 -49.00 43.15 13.25
CA LYS A 539 -48.85 44.59 12.96
C LYS A 539 -48.18 45.35 14.12
N ALA A 540 -47.11 46.09 13.83
CA ALA A 540 -46.68 47.25 14.63
C ALA A 540 -46.10 48.35 13.74
N ASP A 541 -46.53 49.56 14.01
CA ASP A 541 -46.55 50.74 13.14
C ASP A 541 -45.18 51.45 12.99
N HIS A 542 -44.88 51.91 11.77
CA HIS A 542 -43.57 52.36 11.31
C HIS A 542 -43.25 53.83 11.68
N HIS A 543 -43.97 54.41 12.65
CA HIS A 543 -43.87 55.84 12.98
C HIS A 543 -43.14 56.16 14.31
N THR A 544 -42.69 55.15 15.07
CA THR A 544 -42.11 55.36 16.42
C THR A 544 -40.58 55.28 16.47
N ILE A 545 -39.93 54.58 15.53
CA ILE A 545 -38.49 54.28 15.60
C ILE A 545 -37.61 55.47 15.15
N THR A 546 -38.12 56.35 14.29
CA THR A 546 -37.35 57.51 13.77
C THR A 546 -37.22 58.66 14.78
N LYS A 547 -37.97 58.64 15.90
CA LYS A 547 -37.93 59.69 16.93
C LYS A 547 -36.94 59.41 18.08
N ILE A 548 -36.54 58.17 18.28
CA ILE A 548 -35.68 57.76 19.41
C ILE A 548 -34.19 57.88 19.05
N THR A 549 -33.82 57.64 17.80
CA THR A 549 -32.42 57.67 17.33
C THR A 549 -31.85 59.09 17.19
N LYS A 550 -32.70 60.13 17.12
CA LYS A 550 -32.27 61.55 17.04
C LYS A 550 -32.05 62.24 18.40
N ARG A 551 -32.42 61.62 19.53
CA ARG A 551 -32.21 62.20 20.88
C ARG A 551 -30.97 61.67 21.62
N ALA A 552 -30.38 60.56 21.16
CA ALA A 552 -29.20 59.96 21.79
C ALA A 552 -27.86 60.47 21.23
N LEU A 553 -27.86 61.13 20.06
CA LEU A 553 -26.65 61.60 19.36
C LEU A 553 -26.28 63.06 19.62
N HIS A 554 -26.94 63.75 20.57
CA HIS A 554 -26.66 65.16 20.88
C HIS A 554 -26.27 65.44 22.35
N LYS A 555 -25.92 64.40 23.13
CA LYS A 555 -25.62 64.55 24.57
C LYS A 555 -24.30 63.93 25.03
N ALA A 556 -23.35 63.81 24.09
CA ALA A 556 -21.99 63.38 24.37
C ALA A 556 -20.98 64.45 23.93
N GLU A 557 -21.05 65.64 24.54
CA GLU A 557 -19.96 66.63 24.53
C GLU A 557 -20.13 67.53 25.77
N GLY A 558 -19.13 67.52 26.67
CA GLY A 558 -18.98 68.57 27.69
C GLY A 558 -18.61 68.14 29.11
N LYS A 559 -17.31 68.33 29.43
CA LYS A 559 -16.70 68.69 30.75
C LYS A 559 -16.69 67.58 31.83
N SER A 560 -15.54 67.07 32.29
CA SER A 560 -14.34 67.65 32.96
C SER A 560 -14.58 68.23 34.37
N ASN A 561 -13.84 67.64 35.32
CA ASN A 561 -13.41 68.08 36.66
C ASN A 561 -14.43 68.05 37.82
N LEU A 562 -14.17 67.23 38.85
CA LEU A 562 -13.52 67.66 40.11
C LEU A 562 -13.58 66.55 41.21
N LEU A 563 -12.41 65.95 41.47
CA LEU A 563 -11.79 65.71 42.79
C LEU A 563 -12.65 65.40 44.07
N ARG A 564 -12.25 64.28 44.69
CA ARG A 564 -11.74 64.18 46.09
C ARG A 564 -12.70 63.78 47.22
N GLY A 565 -12.35 62.65 47.83
CA GLY A 565 -12.39 62.48 49.29
C GLY A 565 -13.55 61.67 49.84
N LEU A 566 -13.30 60.40 50.19
CA LEU A 566 -13.22 59.96 51.59
C LEU A 566 -13.11 58.42 51.64
N LYS A 567 -11.89 57.96 51.92
CA LYS A 567 -11.66 56.72 52.66
C LYS A 567 -12.17 56.96 54.09
N GLU A 568 -13.00 56.07 54.63
CA GLU A 568 -12.71 55.35 55.88
C GLU A 568 -13.82 54.35 56.26
N LYS A 569 -13.34 53.15 56.64
CA LYS A 569 -13.84 52.25 57.71
C LYS A 569 -15.24 51.61 57.61
N ALA A 570 -15.20 50.32 57.29
CA ALA A 570 -15.44 49.21 58.23
C ALA A 570 -16.53 48.19 57.84
N LYS A 571 -16.07 46.94 57.75
CA LYS A 571 -16.69 45.67 58.17
C LYS A 571 -18.09 45.34 57.63
N GLY A 572 -18.15 44.27 56.83
CA GLY A 572 -19.36 43.46 56.73
C GLY A 572 -19.56 42.85 55.35
N SER A 573 -19.34 41.54 55.25
CA SER A 573 -19.73 40.68 54.14
C SER A 573 -21.11 41.03 53.56
N LYS A 574 -21.16 41.41 52.26
CA LYS A 574 -22.32 41.29 51.35
C LYS A 574 -22.02 41.89 49.95
N THR A 575 -21.02 41.37 49.25
CA THR A 575 -20.78 41.78 47.84
C THR A 575 -20.25 40.66 46.95
N LEU A 576 -20.69 39.42 47.16
CA LEU A 576 -20.54 38.35 46.16
C LEU A 576 -21.80 38.24 45.25
N GLY A 577 -22.92 38.82 45.67
CA GLY A 577 -24.19 38.78 44.91
C GLY A 577 -24.34 39.86 43.83
N LYS A 578 -23.65 41.01 43.94
CA LYS A 578 -23.78 42.14 42.99
C LYS A 578 -22.71 42.19 41.90
N LEU A 579 -21.71 41.30 41.94
CA LEU A 579 -20.74 41.14 40.84
C LEU A 579 -21.23 40.13 39.79
N LYS A 580 -21.94 39.07 40.22
CA LYS A 580 -22.60 38.10 39.31
C LYS A 580 -23.66 38.75 38.42
N GLU A 581 -24.44 39.67 38.97
CA GLU A 581 -25.55 40.32 38.24
C GLU A 581 -25.08 41.31 37.16
N LYS A 582 -23.83 41.81 37.24
CA LYS A 582 -23.24 42.70 36.23
C LYS A 582 -22.51 41.95 35.12
N THR A 583 -21.97 40.75 35.39
CA THR A 583 -21.43 39.88 34.34
C THR A 583 -22.53 39.15 33.57
N GLU A 584 -23.64 38.77 34.22
CA GLU A 584 -24.78 38.13 33.55
C GLU A 584 -25.53 39.09 32.61
N LYS A 585 -25.69 40.37 32.98
CA LYS A 585 -26.34 41.38 32.11
C LYS A 585 -25.47 41.86 30.93
N ALA A 586 -24.17 41.57 30.93
CA ALA A 586 -23.31 41.80 29.76
C ALA A 586 -23.36 40.63 28.75
N ALA A 587 -23.60 39.40 29.23
CA ALA A 587 -23.78 38.22 28.41
C ALA A 587 -25.13 38.19 27.67
N GLU A 588 -26.15 38.90 28.16
CA GLU A 588 -27.48 38.98 27.52
C GLU A 588 -27.57 39.97 26.34
N LYS A 589 -26.55 40.80 26.09
CA LYS A 589 -26.52 41.70 24.92
C LYS A 589 -25.86 41.11 23.68
N THR A 590 -25.29 39.91 23.75
CA THR A 590 -24.70 39.19 22.59
C THR A 590 -25.40 37.87 22.27
N GLY A 591 -26.49 37.52 22.97
CA GLY A 591 -27.44 36.49 22.54
C GLY A 591 -26.92 35.05 22.43
N LEU A 592 -25.71 34.72 22.90
CA LEU A 592 -25.18 33.35 22.88
C LEU A 592 -25.03 32.81 24.31
N LYS A 593 -26.13 32.28 24.84
CA LYS A 593 -26.09 31.35 25.99
C LYS A 593 -25.82 29.96 25.43
N PHE A 594 -24.58 29.46 25.59
CA PHE A 594 -24.27 28.03 25.42
C PHE A 594 -24.81 27.27 26.64
N SER A 595 -26.11 26.95 26.59
CA SER A 595 -26.79 26.16 27.60
C SER A 595 -27.63 25.08 26.93
N ASP A 596 -26.94 24.17 26.23
CA ASP A 596 -27.08 22.71 26.40
C ASP A 596 -25.96 22.02 25.57
N PRO A 597 -24.96 21.35 26.18
CA PRO A 597 -23.87 20.71 25.43
C PRO A 597 -24.22 19.31 24.89
N GLU A 598 -25.40 18.78 25.18
CA GLU A 598 -25.82 17.47 24.68
C GLU A 598 -26.32 17.60 23.23
N ASN A 599 -25.47 17.21 22.27
CA ASN A 599 -25.80 16.91 20.87
C ASN A 599 -26.29 18.06 19.97
N LEU A 600 -25.49 19.12 19.80
CA LEU A 600 -25.46 19.88 18.54
C LEU A 600 -24.66 19.10 17.49
N GLY A 601 -25.14 17.92 17.13
CA GLY A 601 -24.63 17.15 16.00
C GLY A 601 -25.75 16.81 15.03
N LYS A 602 -25.70 17.39 13.82
CA LYS A 602 -26.62 16.99 12.75
C LYS A 602 -26.05 15.73 12.11
N ALA A 603 -26.83 14.66 12.12
CA ALA A 603 -26.52 13.41 11.44
C ALA A 603 -27.46 13.20 10.25
N PHE A 604 -26.97 12.56 9.20
CA PHE A 604 -27.78 12.08 8.09
C PHE A 604 -27.56 10.58 7.88
N TYR A 605 -28.58 9.94 7.30
CA TYR A 605 -28.57 8.53 6.93
C TYR A 605 -29.08 8.41 5.51
N SER A 606 -28.32 7.78 4.62
CA SER A 606 -28.63 7.73 3.20
C SER A 606 -28.50 6.31 2.65
N PRO A 607 -29.51 5.76 1.95
CA PRO A 607 -29.35 4.54 1.17
C PRO A 607 -28.64 4.81 -0.18
N ASP A 608 -28.59 6.07 -0.61
CA ASP A 608 -27.90 6.49 -1.82
C ASP A 608 -26.38 6.62 -1.58
N VAL A 609 -25.62 5.82 -2.32
CA VAL A 609 -24.15 5.85 -2.34
C VAL A 609 -23.59 6.67 -3.50
N ASP A 610 -24.37 6.91 -4.56
CA ASP A 610 -23.88 7.60 -5.76
C ASP A 610 -23.59 9.09 -5.49
N SER A 611 -24.15 9.62 -4.39
CA SER A 611 -23.81 10.95 -3.88
C SER A 611 -22.56 10.99 -2.99
N PHE A 612 -21.94 9.86 -2.64
CA PHE A 612 -20.62 9.88 -1.99
C PHE A 612 -19.54 10.23 -3.01
N ARG A 613 -18.74 11.24 -2.67
CA ARG A 613 -17.68 11.74 -3.57
C ARG A 613 -16.36 11.83 -2.81
N TYR A 614 -15.33 11.26 -3.42
CA TYR A 614 -13.96 11.56 -3.02
C TYR A 614 -13.66 12.99 -3.45
N MET A 615 -13.51 13.91 -2.51
CA MET A 615 -13.18 15.32 -2.78
C MET A 615 -11.72 15.51 -3.19
N ARG A 616 -10.86 14.54 -2.88
CA ARG A 616 -9.43 14.55 -3.17
C ARG A 616 -8.99 13.15 -3.59
N THR A 617 -7.99 13.11 -4.48
CA THR A 617 -7.36 11.87 -4.97
C THR A 617 -6.04 11.54 -4.27
N LEU A 618 -5.54 12.48 -3.45
CA LEU A 618 -4.33 12.33 -2.64
C LEU A 618 -4.68 12.45 -1.15
N SER A 619 -4.15 11.52 -0.38
CA SER A 619 -4.17 11.54 1.08
C SER A 619 -3.25 12.64 1.62
N GLN A 620 -3.46 13.06 2.87
CA GLN A 620 -2.55 13.98 3.56
C GLN A 620 -1.91 13.33 4.78
N LYS A 621 -0.58 13.38 4.88
CA LYS A 621 0.17 12.92 6.06
C LYS A 621 1.08 14.02 6.58
N LYS A 622 0.79 14.51 7.79
CA LYS A 622 1.50 15.65 8.41
C LYS A 622 1.45 16.91 7.52
N GLY A 623 0.32 17.19 6.88
CA GLY A 623 0.15 18.35 5.98
C GLY A 623 0.83 18.23 4.61
N ARG A 624 1.33 17.05 4.25
CA ARG A 624 1.93 16.78 2.93
C ARG A 624 1.05 15.84 2.14
N ASP A 625 0.93 16.09 0.84
CA ASP A 625 0.19 15.21 -0.06
C ASP A 625 0.97 13.91 -0.27
N VAL A 626 0.24 12.80 -0.19
CA VAL A 626 0.71 11.42 -0.31
C VAL A 626 -0.25 10.68 -1.23
N ASP A 627 0.31 10.03 -2.24
CA ASP A 627 -0.37 9.02 -3.02
C ASP A 627 -0.14 7.67 -2.33
N ASP A 628 -1.19 7.11 -1.73
CA ASP A 628 -1.22 5.77 -1.16
C ASP A 628 -2.18 4.84 -1.92
N SER A 629 -2.42 5.14 -3.19
CA SER A 629 -3.33 4.40 -4.07
C SER A 629 -2.92 2.95 -4.30
N VAL A 630 -1.65 2.58 -4.10
CA VAL A 630 -1.23 1.16 -4.06
C VAL A 630 -1.98 0.38 -2.98
N HIS A 631 -2.09 0.94 -1.76
CA HIS A 631 -2.81 0.29 -0.66
C HIS A 631 -4.31 0.30 -0.93
N SER A 632 -4.87 1.45 -1.29
CA SER A 632 -6.31 1.62 -1.54
C SER A 632 -6.80 0.78 -2.72
N GLY A 633 -6.02 0.69 -3.80
CA GLY A 633 -6.32 -0.13 -4.98
C GLY A 633 -6.35 -1.63 -4.67
N LEU A 634 -5.36 -2.14 -3.93
CA LEU A 634 -5.37 -3.53 -3.47
C LEU A 634 -6.57 -3.81 -2.54
N VAL A 635 -6.88 -2.91 -1.60
CA VAL A 635 -8.06 -3.05 -0.71
C VAL A 635 -9.35 -3.08 -1.51
N HIS A 636 -9.51 -2.20 -2.50
CA HIS A 636 -10.67 -2.18 -3.40
C HIS A 636 -10.86 -3.52 -4.10
N HIS A 637 -9.80 -4.01 -4.73
CA HIS A 637 -9.82 -5.26 -5.48
C HIS A 637 -10.11 -6.47 -4.59
N LEU A 638 -9.56 -6.53 -3.37
CA LEU A 638 -9.87 -7.59 -2.39
C LEU A 638 -11.33 -7.56 -1.93
N ARG A 639 -11.91 -6.38 -1.73
CA ARG A 639 -13.30 -6.24 -1.27
C ARG A 639 -14.30 -6.75 -2.30
N ARG A 640 -14.02 -6.54 -3.60
CA ARG A 640 -14.85 -7.01 -4.72
C ARG A 640 -14.59 -8.45 -5.16
N ALA A 641 -13.63 -9.15 -4.54
CA ALA A 641 -13.30 -10.52 -4.92
C ALA A 641 -14.48 -11.46 -4.65
N GLU A 642 -14.79 -12.37 -5.58
CA GLU A 642 -15.93 -13.29 -5.47
C GLU A 642 -15.52 -14.76 -5.36
N HIS A 643 -14.44 -15.18 -6.01
CA HIS A 643 -14.09 -16.59 -6.21
C HIS A 643 -12.72 -16.95 -5.70
N CYS A 644 -11.69 -16.18 -6.09
CA CYS A 644 -10.33 -16.52 -5.73
C CYS A 644 -9.36 -15.34 -5.70
N LEU A 645 -8.27 -15.57 -4.97
CA LEU A 645 -7.11 -14.71 -4.92
C LEU A 645 -5.87 -15.57 -5.20
N TYR A 646 -5.05 -15.17 -6.16
CA TYR A 646 -3.70 -15.69 -6.34
C TYR A 646 -2.70 -14.56 -6.22
N MET A 647 -1.75 -14.68 -5.29
CA MET A 647 -0.77 -13.64 -5.00
C MET A 647 0.63 -14.23 -4.95
N GLU A 648 1.58 -13.56 -5.59
CA GLU A 648 3.00 -13.78 -5.36
C GLU A 648 3.61 -12.50 -4.79
N SER A 649 4.27 -12.60 -3.62
CA SER A 649 4.82 -11.45 -2.93
C SER A 649 6.12 -11.82 -2.20
N GLN A 650 7.14 -10.99 -2.34
CA GLN A 650 8.41 -11.12 -1.59
C GLN A 650 8.20 -11.03 -0.07
N TYR A 651 7.28 -10.17 0.38
CA TYR A 651 6.92 -10.02 1.80
C TYR A 651 5.43 -10.14 1.98
N PHE A 652 5.00 -10.72 3.11
CA PHE A 652 3.60 -10.73 3.50
C PHE A 652 3.44 -10.51 5.01
N LEU A 653 3.31 -9.24 5.37
CA LEU A 653 3.08 -8.82 6.75
C LEU A 653 2.25 -7.53 6.80
N GLY A 654 1.33 -7.46 7.75
CA GLY A 654 0.38 -6.36 7.81
C GLY A 654 -0.69 -6.55 8.85
N SER A 655 -1.55 -5.54 8.97
CA SER A 655 -2.73 -5.56 9.81
C SER A 655 -2.42 -5.81 11.29
N ALA A 656 -1.37 -5.19 11.83
CA ALA A 656 -0.92 -5.40 13.20
C ALA A 656 -2.00 -5.21 14.29
N HIS A 657 -3.09 -4.50 13.99
CA HIS A 657 -4.24 -4.35 14.88
C HIS A 657 -4.90 -5.69 15.23
N THR A 658 -4.69 -6.72 14.41
CA THR A 658 -5.19 -8.08 14.62
C THR A 658 -4.17 -8.99 15.31
N TRP A 659 -2.90 -8.58 15.45
CA TRP A 659 -1.86 -9.39 16.08
C TRP A 659 -2.06 -9.43 17.60
N GLU A 660 -2.03 -10.62 18.18
CA GLU A 660 -2.12 -10.78 19.61
C GLU A 660 -0.82 -10.31 20.27
N GLY A 661 -0.92 -9.47 21.31
CA GLY A 661 0.25 -8.95 22.03
C GLY A 661 1.07 -7.86 21.31
N HIS A 662 0.73 -7.50 20.06
CA HIS A 662 1.53 -6.59 19.22
C HIS A 662 0.71 -5.54 18.45
N ARG A 663 -0.46 -5.14 18.97
CA ARG A 663 -1.39 -4.21 18.30
C ARG A 663 -0.87 -2.77 18.18
N GLU A 664 0.23 -2.46 18.84
CA GLU A 664 0.90 -1.17 18.81
C GLU A 664 1.92 -1.01 17.67
N VAL A 665 2.31 -2.12 17.03
CA VAL A 665 3.27 -2.12 15.93
C VAL A 665 2.67 -1.33 14.76
N LYS A 666 3.46 -0.41 14.18
CA LYS A 666 3.01 0.49 13.11
C LYS A 666 3.03 -0.18 11.73
N CYS A 667 2.43 -1.37 11.63
CA CYS A 667 2.23 -2.11 10.39
C CYS A 667 0.73 -2.17 10.09
N ASN A 668 0.20 -1.05 9.59
CA ASN A 668 -1.22 -0.73 9.55
C ASN A 668 -1.92 -1.10 8.24
N ASN A 669 -1.18 -1.51 7.21
CA ASN A 669 -1.77 -1.92 5.93
C ASN A 669 -2.85 -3.00 6.16
N LEU A 670 -3.92 -2.94 5.37
CA LEU A 670 -5.11 -3.76 5.56
C LEU A 670 -5.12 -5.04 4.71
N ILE A 671 -4.06 -5.34 3.96
CA ILE A 671 -4.09 -6.43 2.98
C ILE A 671 -4.37 -7.79 3.65
N PRO A 672 -3.65 -8.20 4.72
CA PRO A 672 -3.98 -9.44 5.42
C PRO A 672 -5.39 -9.46 6.04
N SER A 673 -5.84 -8.34 6.63
CA SER A 673 -7.17 -8.29 7.25
C SER A 673 -8.31 -8.29 6.23
N GLU A 674 -8.16 -7.67 5.06
CA GLU A 674 -9.18 -7.69 4.00
C GLU A 674 -9.32 -9.07 3.37
N ILE A 675 -8.22 -9.79 3.13
CA ILE A 675 -8.25 -11.20 2.70
C ILE A 675 -9.01 -12.05 3.72
N THR A 676 -8.68 -11.87 5.00
CA THR A 676 -9.34 -12.59 6.09
C THR A 676 -10.82 -12.26 6.16
N LEU A 677 -11.20 -10.98 6.13
CA LEU A 677 -12.60 -10.54 6.18
C LEU A 677 -13.41 -11.01 4.97
N LYS A 678 -12.80 -11.12 3.79
CA LYS A 678 -13.42 -11.72 2.60
C LYS A 678 -13.68 -13.21 2.78
N ILE A 679 -12.70 -13.97 3.30
CA ILE A 679 -12.90 -15.40 3.62
C ILE A 679 -14.01 -15.57 4.66
N LEU A 680 -14.03 -14.75 5.72
CA LEU A 680 -15.09 -14.78 6.72
C LEU A 680 -16.46 -14.53 6.10
N GLU A 681 -16.56 -13.56 5.18
CA GLU A 681 -17.80 -13.29 4.45
C GLU A 681 -18.28 -14.49 3.64
N LYS A 682 -17.37 -15.19 2.95
CA LYS A 682 -17.70 -16.35 2.13
C LYS A 682 -18.08 -17.56 2.99
N ILE A 683 -17.41 -17.77 4.12
CA ILE A 683 -17.80 -18.75 5.14
C ILE A 683 -19.19 -18.42 5.72
N GLU A 684 -19.51 -17.16 6.00
CA GLU A 684 -20.83 -16.79 6.52
C GLU A 684 -21.94 -17.02 5.49
N LYS A 685 -21.65 -16.79 4.21
CA LYS A 685 -22.61 -16.95 3.09
C LYS A 685 -22.71 -18.38 2.54
N CYS A 686 -21.88 -19.30 3.01
CA CYS A 686 -21.79 -20.65 2.45
C CYS A 686 -21.34 -20.67 0.98
N GLU A 687 -20.48 -19.74 0.60
CA GLU A 687 -19.93 -19.62 -0.74
C GLU A 687 -18.47 -20.09 -0.76
N ARG A 688 -18.02 -20.67 -1.88
CA ARG A 688 -16.62 -21.05 -2.07
C ARG A 688 -15.76 -19.81 -2.27
N PHE A 689 -14.56 -19.85 -1.70
CA PHE A 689 -13.50 -18.88 -1.94
C PHE A 689 -12.15 -19.49 -1.59
N ALA A 690 -11.13 -19.22 -2.39
CA ALA A 690 -9.78 -19.71 -2.12
C ALA A 690 -8.72 -18.62 -2.34
N ALA A 691 -7.79 -18.52 -1.40
CA ALA A 691 -6.62 -17.65 -1.46
C ALA A 691 -5.34 -18.48 -1.51
N TYR A 692 -4.54 -18.26 -2.55
CA TYR A 692 -3.25 -18.90 -2.81
C TYR A 692 -2.17 -17.82 -2.74
N ILE A 693 -1.27 -17.91 -1.76
CA ILE A 693 -0.24 -16.89 -1.54
C ILE A 693 1.14 -17.56 -1.60
N VAL A 694 1.95 -17.20 -2.59
CA VAL A 694 3.31 -17.71 -2.76
C VAL A 694 4.32 -16.68 -2.27
N LEU A 695 5.17 -17.10 -1.33
CA LEU A 695 6.21 -16.29 -0.70
C LEU A 695 7.58 -16.89 -0.98
N PRO A 696 8.68 -16.16 -0.82
CA PRO A 696 9.98 -16.81 -0.68
C PRO A 696 9.97 -17.67 0.58
N MET A 697 10.75 -18.75 0.60
CA MET A 697 10.85 -19.60 1.79
C MET A 697 11.34 -18.78 3.00
N TRP A 698 12.30 -17.89 2.75
CA TRP A 698 12.66 -16.78 3.63
C TRP A 698 13.06 -15.54 2.80
N PRO A 699 12.90 -14.32 3.34
CA PRO A 699 13.41 -13.11 2.71
C PRO A 699 14.91 -13.19 2.43
N GLU A 700 15.35 -12.64 1.30
CA GLU A 700 16.75 -12.62 0.91
C GLU A 700 17.69 -12.08 2.00
N GLY A 701 18.87 -12.68 2.02
CA GLY A 701 19.86 -12.52 3.08
C GLY A 701 20.05 -13.82 3.85
N ILE A 702 21.12 -13.87 4.63
CA ILE A 702 21.46 -15.03 5.46
C ILE A 702 20.32 -15.27 6.48
N PRO A 703 19.66 -16.43 6.46
CA PRO A 703 18.33 -16.59 7.08
C PRO A 703 18.33 -16.56 8.60
N HIS A 704 19.49 -16.78 9.23
CA HIS A 704 19.64 -16.77 10.69
C HIS A 704 20.07 -15.40 11.24
N THR A 705 20.18 -14.37 10.39
CA THR A 705 20.46 -12.99 10.81
C THR A 705 19.26 -12.37 11.53
N GLY A 706 19.53 -11.37 12.38
CA GLY A 706 18.49 -10.69 13.13
C GLY A 706 17.44 -9.98 12.26
N ALA A 707 17.82 -9.48 11.08
CA ALA A 707 16.92 -8.81 10.15
C ALA A 707 15.92 -9.80 9.53
N VAL A 708 16.41 -10.88 8.91
CA VAL A 708 15.55 -11.91 8.30
C VAL A 708 14.65 -12.56 9.36
N GLN A 709 15.21 -12.90 10.53
CA GLN A 709 14.44 -13.49 11.63
C GLN A 709 13.35 -12.54 12.16
N SER A 710 13.59 -11.22 12.18
CA SER A 710 12.57 -10.24 12.60
C SER A 710 11.44 -10.11 11.59
N ILE A 711 11.75 -10.17 10.30
CA ILE A 711 10.73 -10.13 9.24
C ILE A 711 9.85 -11.39 9.32
N LEU A 712 10.47 -12.57 9.45
CA LEU A 712 9.75 -13.84 9.65
C LEU A 712 8.88 -13.82 10.91
N TYR A 713 9.33 -13.14 11.97
CA TYR A 713 8.56 -12.98 13.20
C TYR A 713 7.27 -12.17 12.98
N TRP A 714 7.30 -11.09 12.20
CA TRP A 714 6.11 -10.31 11.85
C TRP A 714 5.21 -11.03 10.85
N GLN A 715 5.80 -11.75 9.88
CA GLN A 715 5.06 -12.62 8.97
C GLN A 715 4.30 -13.70 9.76
N ARG A 716 4.95 -14.37 10.72
CA ARG A 716 4.29 -15.34 11.62
C ARG A 716 3.05 -14.73 12.27
N HIS A 717 3.16 -13.56 12.90
CA HIS A 717 2.01 -12.93 13.58
C HIS A 717 0.88 -12.55 12.63
N THR A 718 1.22 -12.19 11.39
CA THR A 718 0.25 -11.97 10.33
C THR A 718 -0.50 -13.25 10.00
N LEU A 719 0.23 -14.32 9.62
CA LEU A 719 -0.33 -15.62 9.26
C LEU A 719 -1.17 -16.21 10.40
N GLU A 720 -0.64 -16.20 11.62
CA GLU A 720 -1.32 -16.72 12.82
C GLU A 720 -2.63 -15.97 13.09
N SER A 721 -2.65 -14.65 12.92
CA SER A 721 -3.86 -13.84 13.11
C SER A 721 -4.94 -14.16 12.07
N MET A 722 -4.55 -14.36 10.81
CA MET A 722 -5.47 -14.74 9.73
C MET A 722 -6.06 -16.13 9.98
N TYR A 723 -5.20 -17.14 10.20
CA TYR A 723 -5.63 -18.52 10.39
C TYR A 723 -6.50 -18.69 11.63
N ARG A 724 -6.11 -18.13 12.79
CA ARG A 724 -6.94 -18.19 14.01
C ARG A 724 -8.30 -17.55 13.82
N THR A 725 -8.36 -16.46 13.05
CA THR A 725 -9.64 -15.81 12.74
C THR A 725 -10.53 -16.70 11.88
N ILE A 726 -9.98 -17.37 10.88
CA ILE A 726 -10.71 -18.30 10.00
C ILE A 726 -11.14 -19.55 10.80
N GLY A 727 -10.24 -20.14 11.58
CA GLY A 727 -10.53 -21.31 12.42
C GLY A 727 -11.65 -21.04 13.42
N GLU A 728 -11.66 -19.86 14.05
CA GLU A 728 -12.76 -19.45 14.93
C GLU A 728 -14.10 -19.33 14.19
N ALA A 729 -14.11 -18.78 12.97
CA ALA A 729 -15.34 -18.67 12.18
C ALA A 729 -15.89 -20.03 11.75
N LEU A 730 -15.01 -20.95 11.32
CA LEU A 730 -15.39 -22.33 11.03
C LEU A 730 -15.92 -23.04 12.28
N ARG A 731 -15.29 -22.85 13.44
CA ARG A 731 -15.77 -23.38 14.72
C ARG A 731 -17.16 -22.86 15.07
N ILE A 732 -17.40 -21.55 14.95
CA ILE A 732 -18.71 -20.94 15.19
C ILE A 732 -19.76 -21.52 14.23
N ARG A 733 -19.43 -21.68 12.95
CA ARG A 733 -20.32 -22.28 11.96
C ARG A 733 -20.68 -23.73 12.33
N ARG A 734 -19.69 -24.56 12.65
CA ARG A 734 -19.91 -25.95 13.09
C ARG A 734 -20.84 -26.04 14.30
N LEU A 735 -20.68 -25.14 15.29
CA LEU A 735 -21.56 -25.09 16.45
C LEU A 735 -23.00 -24.65 16.09
N SER A 736 -23.14 -23.64 15.23
CA SER A 736 -24.43 -23.11 14.80
C SER A 736 -25.25 -24.12 13.98
N VAL A 737 -24.58 -25.01 13.25
CA VAL A 737 -25.23 -26.12 12.56
C VAL A 737 -25.66 -27.22 13.56
N ARG A 738 -24.80 -27.55 14.54
CA ARG A 738 -25.10 -28.58 15.55
C ARG A 738 -26.26 -28.23 16.48
N ASP A 739 -26.42 -26.97 16.86
CA ASP A 739 -27.50 -26.53 17.77
C ASP A 739 -28.81 -26.17 17.06
N GLY A 740 -28.87 -26.32 15.72
CA GLY A 740 -30.04 -26.05 14.90
C GLY A 740 -30.35 -24.56 14.71
N SER A 741 -29.45 -23.65 15.12
CA SER A 741 -29.61 -22.20 14.93
C SER A 741 -29.39 -21.77 13.47
N MET A 742 -28.68 -22.58 12.67
CA MET A 742 -28.58 -22.44 11.22
C MET A 742 -29.40 -23.54 10.53
N ARG A 743 -30.43 -23.16 9.75
CA ARG A 743 -31.26 -24.11 8.99
C ARG A 743 -30.56 -24.47 7.67
N GLY A 744 -29.98 -25.65 7.63
CA GLY A 744 -29.44 -26.31 6.42
C GLY A 744 -29.07 -27.75 6.77
N SER A 745 -29.13 -28.67 5.79
CA SER A 745 -28.56 -30.01 6.01
C SER A 745 -27.07 -29.84 6.29
N MET A 746 -26.57 -30.43 7.37
CA MET A 746 -25.14 -30.47 7.67
C MET A 746 -24.43 -31.26 6.55
N ALA A 747 -23.91 -30.57 5.53
CA ALA A 747 -23.05 -31.20 4.54
C ALA A 747 -21.82 -31.74 5.28
N ALA A 748 -21.36 -32.95 4.94
CA ALA A 748 -20.18 -33.56 5.57
C ALA A 748 -18.94 -32.64 5.48
N GLU A 749 -18.86 -31.88 4.38
CA GLU A 749 -17.85 -30.86 4.10
C GLU A 749 -17.78 -29.76 5.16
N ASP A 750 -18.91 -29.31 5.72
CA ASP A 750 -18.95 -28.23 6.73
C ASP A 750 -18.40 -28.67 8.10
N ILE A 751 -18.49 -29.96 8.41
CA ILE A 751 -17.95 -30.52 9.65
C ILE A 751 -16.43 -30.65 9.56
N ALA A 752 -15.93 -31.01 8.38
CA ALA A 752 -14.52 -31.30 8.13
C ALA A 752 -13.71 -30.09 7.64
N ALA A 753 -14.36 -28.97 7.30
CA ALA A 753 -13.71 -27.79 6.70
C ALA A 753 -12.52 -27.29 7.52
N HIS A 754 -11.34 -27.22 6.90
CA HIS A 754 -10.10 -26.75 7.51
C HIS A 754 -9.79 -25.30 7.08
N PRO A 755 -9.07 -24.48 7.87
CA PRO A 755 -8.64 -23.15 7.40
C PRO A 755 -7.88 -23.18 6.06
N SER A 756 -7.13 -24.26 5.80
CA SER A 756 -6.42 -24.51 4.53
C SER A 756 -7.33 -24.82 3.34
N ASP A 757 -8.63 -25.02 3.54
CA ASP A 757 -9.59 -25.13 2.43
C ASP A 757 -9.90 -23.76 1.80
N TYR A 758 -9.48 -22.67 2.47
CA TYR A 758 -9.74 -21.28 2.08
C TYR A 758 -8.46 -20.45 1.93
N LEU A 759 -7.43 -20.67 2.75
CA LEU A 759 -6.21 -19.88 2.75
C LEU A 759 -4.97 -20.78 2.76
N ASN A 760 -4.14 -20.66 1.73
CA ASN A 760 -2.93 -21.46 1.60
C ASN A 760 -1.71 -20.57 1.33
N PHE A 761 -0.66 -20.79 2.11
CA PHE A 761 0.66 -20.20 1.88
C PHE A 761 1.60 -21.25 1.31
N TYR A 762 2.33 -20.88 0.27
CA TYR A 762 3.32 -21.70 -0.41
C TYR A 762 4.65 -20.96 -0.48
N CYS A 763 5.71 -21.70 -0.79
CA CYS A 763 6.93 -21.13 -1.34
C CYS A 763 7.42 -21.96 -2.52
N LEU A 764 8.50 -21.51 -3.16
CA LEU A 764 9.11 -22.23 -4.27
C LEU A 764 10.47 -22.79 -3.87
N ALA A 765 10.73 -24.01 -4.27
CA ALA A 765 11.97 -24.71 -3.96
C ALA A 765 12.34 -25.67 -5.09
N THR A 766 13.64 -25.86 -5.28
CA THR A 766 14.15 -26.78 -6.29
C THR A 766 15.34 -27.57 -5.75
N ARG A 767 15.60 -28.67 -6.42
CA ARG A 767 16.70 -29.59 -6.13
C ARG A 767 17.20 -30.18 -7.44
N GLU A 768 18.51 -30.29 -7.58
CA GLU A 768 19.15 -30.84 -8.78
C GLU A 768 19.92 -32.13 -8.44
N SER A 769 19.92 -33.09 -9.37
CA SER A 769 20.89 -34.18 -9.34
C SER A 769 22.31 -33.68 -9.64
N ILE A 770 23.31 -34.52 -9.39
CA ILE A 770 24.69 -34.20 -9.78
C ILE A 770 24.89 -34.20 -11.30
N ASP A 771 24.09 -34.99 -12.01
CA ASP A 771 24.15 -35.12 -13.47
C ASP A 771 23.88 -33.79 -14.18
N GLY A 772 24.80 -33.42 -15.08
CA GLY A 772 24.75 -32.18 -15.85
C GLY A 772 25.17 -30.91 -15.08
N SER A 773 25.57 -31.03 -13.80
CA SER A 773 26.07 -29.89 -13.02
C SER A 773 27.37 -29.32 -13.63
N GLN A 774 27.46 -27.99 -13.70
CA GLN A 774 28.67 -27.28 -14.17
C GLN A 774 29.57 -26.81 -13.02
N ALA A 775 29.17 -27.03 -11.76
CA ALA A 775 29.98 -26.66 -10.60
C ALA A 775 31.31 -27.45 -10.60
N ALA A 776 32.44 -26.74 -10.63
CA ALA A 776 33.77 -27.32 -10.56
C ALA A 776 34.55 -26.67 -9.42
N PRO A 777 35.02 -27.43 -8.41
CA PRO A 777 35.90 -26.84 -7.41
C PRO A 777 37.22 -26.43 -8.07
N SER A 778 37.62 -25.17 -7.88
CA SER A 778 38.99 -24.77 -8.18
C SER A 778 39.94 -25.60 -7.30
N PRO A 779 41.05 -26.18 -7.83
CA PRO A 779 41.99 -26.97 -7.05
C PRO A 779 42.61 -26.22 -5.85
N SER A 780 42.54 -24.89 -5.84
CA SER A 780 43.06 -24.02 -4.77
C SER A 780 41.99 -23.49 -3.81
N HIS A 781 40.69 -23.69 -4.09
CA HIS A 781 39.60 -23.19 -3.26
C HIS A 781 39.32 -24.14 -2.10
N LYS A 782 39.25 -23.60 -0.88
CA LYS A 782 38.81 -24.36 0.29
C LYS A 782 37.32 -24.07 0.49
N PRO A 783 36.44 -25.07 0.33
CA PRO A 783 35.01 -24.84 0.42
C PRO A 783 34.61 -24.38 1.83
N THR A 784 33.64 -23.48 1.91
CA THR A 784 32.99 -23.11 3.18
C THR A 784 32.10 -24.26 3.66
N ALA A 785 31.68 -24.21 4.93
CA ALA A 785 30.72 -25.18 5.47
C ALA A 785 29.37 -25.15 4.73
N ASP A 786 28.95 -23.98 4.24
CA ASP A 786 27.72 -23.83 3.44
C ASP A 786 27.91 -24.49 2.05
N GLU A 787 29.08 -24.29 1.41
CA GLU A 787 29.39 -24.91 0.12
C GLU A 787 29.43 -26.44 0.22
N GLU A 788 30.06 -26.99 1.27
CA GLU A 788 30.08 -28.43 1.52
C GLU A 788 28.67 -29.01 1.70
N LEU A 789 27.84 -28.34 2.51
CA LEU A 789 26.47 -28.75 2.79
C LEU A 789 25.60 -28.70 1.52
N LEU A 790 25.59 -27.56 0.83
CA LEU A 790 24.73 -27.35 -0.34
C LEU A 790 25.23 -28.15 -1.56
N THR A 791 26.52 -28.50 -1.60
CA THR A 791 27.03 -29.45 -2.59
C THR A 791 26.44 -30.84 -2.39
N GLN A 792 26.23 -31.26 -1.14
CA GLN A 792 25.64 -32.56 -0.80
C GLN A 792 24.12 -32.57 -0.96
N THR A 793 23.41 -31.54 -0.50
CA THR A 793 21.94 -31.52 -0.53
C THR A 793 21.38 -31.13 -1.90
N ARG A 794 22.14 -30.33 -2.66
CA ARG A 794 21.82 -29.80 -4.00
C ARG A 794 20.48 -29.08 -4.07
N ARG A 795 20.24 -28.44 -2.94
CA ARG A 795 19.09 -27.75 -2.40
C ARG A 795 19.00 -26.24 -2.47
N HIS A 796 17.96 -25.61 -3.01
CA HIS A 796 17.71 -24.21 -2.62
C HIS A 796 16.26 -23.77 -2.83
N GLN A 797 15.88 -22.64 -2.20
CA GLN A 797 14.64 -21.95 -2.55
C GLN A 797 14.77 -21.35 -3.94
N ILE A 798 13.67 -21.27 -4.67
CA ILE A 798 13.54 -20.33 -5.79
C ILE A 798 12.99 -19.05 -5.17
N TYR A 799 13.74 -17.97 -5.29
CA TYR A 799 13.41 -16.74 -4.59
C TYR A 799 12.25 -16.03 -5.28
N VAL A 800 11.12 -15.95 -4.60
CA VAL A 800 9.93 -15.23 -5.08
C VAL A 800 10.12 -13.75 -4.80
N HIS A 801 10.56 -13.02 -5.82
CA HIS A 801 10.66 -11.56 -5.79
C HIS A 801 9.42 -10.88 -6.40
N SER A 802 8.52 -11.64 -7.02
CA SER A 802 7.24 -11.16 -7.56
C SER A 802 6.50 -10.21 -6.61
N LYS A 803 5.80 -9.22 -7.18
CA LYS A 803 4.75 -8.43 -6.50
C LYS A 803 3.51 -8.38 -7.38
N MET A 804 2.76 -9.47 -7.38
CA MET A 804 1.62 -9.69 -8.25
C MET A 804 0.39 -10.15 -7.45
N THR A 805 -0.78 -9.69 -7.85
CA THR A 805 -2.07 -10.16 -7.34
C THR A 805 -3.06 -10.33 -8.49
N ILE A 806 -3.59 -11.55 -8.66
CA ILE A 806 -4.69 -11.87 -9.57
C ILE A 806 -5.95 -12.13 -8.75
N ILE A 807 -7.05 -11.48 -9.14
CA ILE A 807 -8.35 -11.62 -8.48
C ILE A 807 -9.39 -12.10 -9.47
N ASP A 808 -10.03 -13.23 -9.14
CA ASP A 808 -11.10 -13.87 -9.89
C ASP A 808 -10.78 -14.07 -11.38
N ASP A 809 -9.51 -14.33 -11.72
CA ASP A 809 -9.00 -14.39 -13.10
C ASP A 809 -9.39 -13.17 -13.98
N SER A 810 -9.82 -12.06 -13.36
CA SER A 810 -10.40 -10.89 -14.03
C SER A 810 -9.41 -9.73 -14.14
N VAL A 811 -8.60 -9.53 -13.09
CA VAL A 811 -7.62 -8.44 -13.02
C VAL A 811 -6.29 -9.00 -12.53
N ALA A 812 -5.20 -8.59 -13.19
CA ALA A 812 -3.84 -8.78 -12.72
C ALA A 812 -3.29 -7.43 -12.24
N ILE A 813 -2.79 -7.37 -11.02
CA ILE A 813 -2.17 -6.18 -10.43
C ILE A 813 -0.68 -6.48 -10.27
N ILE A 814 0.17 -5.77 -11.01
CA ILE A 814 1.61 -6.07 -11.12
C ILE A 814 2.44 -4.80 -10.90
N GLY A 815 3.55 -4.90 -10.19
CA GLY A 815 4.49 -3.78 -10.05
C GLY A 815 5.57 -4.06 -9.01
N SER A 816 5.93 -3.05 -8.23
CA SER A 816 7.07 -3.09 -7.30
C SER A 816 6.69 -3.24 -5.82
N ALA A 817 5.42 -3.00 -5.47
CA ALA A 817 4.98 -2.88 -4.08
C ALA A 817 4.80 -4.22 -3.37
N ASN A 818 5.57 -4.45 -2.31
CA ASN A 818 5.42 -5.62 -1.45
C ASN A 818 4.21 -5.52 -0.50
N VAL A 819 3.73 -6.65 0.02
CA VAL A 819 2.76 -6.65 1.14
C VAL A 819 3.49 -6.45 2.47
N ASN A 820 3.91 -5.21 2.70
CA ASN A 820 4.46 -4.73 3.97
C ASN A 820 4.12 -3.24 4.14
N GLN A 821 4.36 -2.67 5.31
CA GLN A 821 4.13 -1.24 5.53
C GLN A 821 5.13 -0.37 4.77
N ARG A 822 6.38 -0.82 4.57
CA ARG A 822 7.38 -0.11 3.75
C ARG A 822 6.85 0.28 2.36
N SER A 823 6.22 -0.65 1.65
CA SER A 823 5.66 -0.41 0.32
C SER A 823 4.25 0.18 0.35
N LEU A 824 3.41 -0.16 1.34
CA LEU A 824 1.99 0.22 1.37
C LEU A 824 1.69 1.51 2.17
N ASP A 825 2.70 2.20 2.72
CA ASP A 825 2.48 3.44 3.48
C ASP A 825 2.30 4.68 2.59
N GLY A 826 2.76 4.71 1.34
CA GLY A 826 2.78 5.93 0.52
C GLY A 826 3.87 6.94 0.88
N ALA A 827 4.36 6.97 2.14
CA ALA A 827 5.37 7.93 2.61
C ALA A 827 6.66 7.27 3.17
N ARG A 828 6.84 5.98 2.89
CA ARG A 828 8.05 5.18 3.15
C ARG A 828 8.80 4.99 1.83
N ASP A 829 8.79 3.80 1.21
CA ASP A 829 9.41 3.59 -0.10
C ASP A 829 8.51 4.10 -1.22
N SER A 830 9.11 4.52 -2.33
CA SER A 830 8.31 4.87 -3.51
C SER A 830 8.03 3.62 -4.34
N GLU A 831 6.77 3.36 -4.66
CA GLU A 831 6.33 2.15 -5.37
C GLU A 831 5.34 2.46 -6.49
N VAL A 832 5.10 1.48 -7.35
CA VAL A 832 4.10 1.53 -8.42
C VAL A 832 3.44 0.16 -8.59
N LEU A 833 2.13 0.14 -8.89
CA LEU A 833 1.39 -1.03 -9.36
C LEU A 833 0.54 -0.64 -10.57
N MET A 834 0.37 -1.55 -11.52
CA MET A 834 -0.55 -1.43 -12.64
C MET A 834 -1.65 -2.49 -12.49
N GLY A 835 -2.91 -2.06 -12.40
CA GLY A 835 -4.06 -2.95 -12.53
C GLY A 835 -4.44 -3.12 -14.00
N CYS A 836 -4.41 -4.35 -14.51
CA CYS A 836 -4.69 -4.71 -15.90
C CYS A 836 -5.86 -5.68 -15.97
N TYR A 837 -6.90 -5.34 -16.74
CA TYR A 837 -8.06 -6.21 -16.94
C TYR A 837 -8.66 -6.07 -18.34
N GLN A 838 -9.40 -7.08 -18.79
CA GLN A 838 -10.16 -7.04 -20.04
C GLN A 838 -11.65 -6.89 -19.71
N PRO A 839 -12.34 -5.80 -20.12
CA PRO A 839 -13.69 -5.49 -19.66
C PRO A 839 -14.74 -6.51 -20.12
N ASN A 840 -14.44 -7.28 -21.17
CA ASN A 840 -15.30 -8.39 -21.64
C ASN A 840 -15.03 -9.73 -20.94
N HIS A 841 -14.01 -9.80 -20.07
CA HIS A 841 -13.62 -11.01 -19.34
C HIS A 841 -13.56 -10.72 -17.84
N MET A 842 -14.74 -10.44 -17.27
CA MET A 842 -14.91 -10.14 -15.85
C MET A 842 -15.69 -11.26 -15.16
N ALA A 843 -15.28 -11.61 -13.95
CA ALA A 843 -16.01 -12.53 -13.11
C ALA A 843 -17.42 -12.00 -12.79
N THR A 844 -18.36 -12.93 -12.74
CA THR A 844 -19.71 -12.74 -12.23
C THR A 844 -19.87 -13.56 -10.95
N PRO A 845 -20.92 -13.36 -10.14
CA PRO A 845 -21.15 -14.23 -8.97
C PRO A 845 -21.20 -15.73 -9.31
N ASP A 846 -21.57 -16.09 -10.54
CA ASP A 846 -21.82 -17.48 -10.94
C ASP A 846 -20.68 -18.09 -11.77
N ALA A 847 -19.74 -17.29 -12.29
CA ALA A 847 -18.70 -17.77 -13.19
C ALA A 847 -17.41 -16.94 -13.18
N LEU A 848 -16.28 -17.65 -13.32
CA LEU A 848 -14.96 -17.08 -13.62
C LEU A 848 -14.80 -16.78 -15.12
N PRO A 849 -14.04 -15.73 -15.49
CA PRO A 849 -13.75 -15.42 -16.88
C PRO A 849 -12.60 -16.28 -17.41
N HIS A 850 -12.50 -16.36 -18.74
CA HIS A 850 -11.46 -17.13 -19.44
C HIS A 850 -10.56 -16.28 -20.35
N GLY A 851 -10.37 -15.01 -19.99
CA GLY A 851 -9.52 -14.07 -20.73
C GLY A 851 -8.02 -14.35 -20.58
N ASP A 852 -7.19 -13.41 -21.01
CA ASP A 852 -5.74 -13.56 -20.99
C ASP A 852 -5.18 -13.48 -19.56
N VAL A 853 -5.88 -12.84 -18.61
CA VAL A 853 -5.53 -12.90 -17.17
C VAL A 853 -5.65 -14.34 -16.63
N HIS A 854 -6.73 -15.05 -16.99
CA HIS A 854 -6.90 -16.47 -16.72
C HIS A 854 -5.77 -17.30 -17.36
N GLY A 855 -5.46 -17.05 -18.64
CA GLY A 855 -4.36 -17.69 -19.34
C GLY A 855 -3.01 -17.50 -18.65
N PHE A 856 -2.73 -16.27 -18.20
CA PHE A 856 -1.50 -15.94 -17.47
C PHE A 856 -1.41 -16.66 -16.13
N ARG A 857 -2.51 -16.67 -15.35
CA ARG A 857 -2.57 -17.38 -14.06
C ARG A 857 -2.32 -18.89 -14.24
N MET A 858 -2.94 -19.50 -15.25
CA MET A 858 -2.70 -20.90 -15.62
C MET A 858 -1.25 -21.14 -16.03
N HIS A 859 -0.61 -20.19 -16.74
CA HIS A 859 0.81 -20.26 -17.07
C HIS A 859 1.71 -20.18 -15.83
N CYS A 860 1.49 -19.23 -14.92
CA CYS A 860 2.22 -19.14 -13.65
C CYS A 860 2.12 -20.45 -12.85
N TRP A 861 0.94 -21.07 -12.83
CA TRP A 861 0.71 -22.36 -12.18
C TRP A 861 1.44 -23.49 -12.89
N ALA A 862 1.37 -23.56 -14.22
CA ALA A 862 2.07 -24.56 -15.00
C ALA A 862 3.59 -24.50 -14.81
N THR A 863 4.18 -23.30 -14.74
CA THR A 863 5.62 -23.13 -14.47
C THR A 863 5.99 -23.51 -13.04
N THR A 864 5.13 -23.25 -12.03
CA THR A 864 5.40 -23.70 -10.64
C THR A 864 5.17 -25.17 -10.40
N MET A 865 4.15 -25.77 -11.02
CA MET A 865 3.69 -27.13 -10.70
C MET A 865 4.18 -28.15 -11.72
N GLY A 866 4.84 -27.71 -12.80
CA GLY A 866 5.39 -28.56 -13.85
C GLY A 866 4.34 -29.26 -14.71
N LYS A 867 3.07 -28.86 -14.61
CA LYS A 867 1.95 -29.53 -15.28
C LYS A 867 0.74 -28.60 -15.46
N PHE A 868 -0.11 -28.96 -16.41
CA PHE A 868 -1.41 -28.37 -16.64
C PHE A 868 -2.49 -29.42 -16.38
N GLU A 869 -3.50 -29.09 -15.57
CA GLU A 869 -4.66 -29.95 -15.29
C GLU A 869 -5.95 -29.13 -15.40
N HIS A 870 -7.03 -29.74 -15.91
CA HIS A 870 -8.31 -29.04 -16.14
C HIS A 870 -8.94 -28.52 -14.84
N ILE A 871 -8.69 -29.20 -13.72
CA ILE A 871 -9.15 -28.81 -12.38
C ILE A 871 -8.65 -27.42 -11.96
N PHE A 872 -7.51 -26.98 -12.49
CA PHE A 872 -6.97 -25.65 -12.22
C PHE A 872 -7.77 -24.53 -12.90
N ARG A 873 -8.69 -24.84 -13.82
CA ARG A 873 -9.52 -23.81 -14.44
C ARG A 873 -10.49 -23.15 -13.44
N ASP A 874 -10.88 -23.86 -12.39
CA ASP A 874 -11.66 -23.32 -11.27
C ASP A 874 -10.84 -23.33 -9.96
N PRO A 875 -10.03 -22.29 -9.72
CA PRO A 875 -9.27 -22.13 -8.48
C PRO A 875 -10.14 -21.93 -7.23
N SER A 876 -11.46 -21.75 -7.31
CA SER A 876 -12.30 -21.58 -6.11
C SER A 876 -12.77 -22.93 -5.53
N SER A 877 -12.80 -23.97 -6.36
CA SER A 877 -13.25 -25.31 -6.01
C SER A 877 -12.38 -25.97 -4.93
N LEU A 878 -13.01 -26.76 -4.07
CA LEU A 878 -12.29 -27.47 -3.01
C LEU A 878 -11.34 -28.51 -3.61
N GLU A 879 -11.74 -29.16 -4.69
CA GLU A 879 -10.96 -30.15 -5.41
C GLU A 879 -9.68 -29.51 -5.96
N CYS A 880 -9.75 -28.29 -6.52
CA CYS A 880 -8.56 -27.57 -6.97
C CYS A 880 -7.63 -27.23 -5.80
N VAL A 881 -8.16 -26.71 -4.69
CA VAL A 881 -7.36 -26.43 -3.48
C VAL A 881 -6.65 -27.68 -2.99
N GLN A 882 -7.36 -28.79 -2.86
CA GLN A 882 -6.81 -30.08 -2.43
C GLN A 882 -5.73 -30.56 -3.41
N ARG A 883 -5.98 -30.47 -4.71
CA ARG A 883 -5.02 -30.87 -5.74
C ARG A 883 -3.73 -30.06 -5.69
N VAL A 884 -3.82 -28.74 -5.53
CA VAL A 884 -2.64 -27.87 -5.38
C VAL A 884 -1.86 -28.23 -4.11
N ASN A 885 -2.56 -28.47 -2.99
CA ASN A 885 -1.95 -28.89 -1.73
C ASN A 885 -1.25 -30.26 -1.83
N GLU A 886 -1.86 -31.22 -2.52
CA GLU A 886 -1.25 -32.53 -2.78
C GLU A 886 0.06 -32.41 -3.57
N ILE A 887 0.06 -31.62 -4.64
CA ILE A 887 1.27 -31.36 -5.45
C ILE A 887 2.34 -30.70 -4.58
N ALA A 888 1.95 -29.71 -3.77
CA ALA A 888 2.88 -29.00 -2.91
C ALA A 888 3.52 -29.96 -1.88
N GLU A 889 2.73 -30.82 -1.22
CA GLU A 889 3.23 -31.82 -0.26
C GLU A 889 4.10 -32.89 -0.94
N GLU A 890 3.77 -33.32 -2.15
CA GLU A 890 4.61 -34.23 -2.94
C GLU A 890 5.98 -33.59 -3.21
N ASN A 891 6.00 -32.33 -3.64
CA ASN A 891 7.23 -31.59 -3.88
C ASN A 891 8.04 -31.35 -2.61
N TRP A 892 7.38 -31.09 -1.47
CA TRP A 892 8.08 -30.96 -0.18
C TRP A 892 8.80 -32.25 0.19
N ARG A 893 8.17 -33.42 0.01
CA ARG A 893 8.82 -34.72 0.27
C ARG A 893 10.02 -34.93 -0.65
N ARG A 894 9.95 -34.53 -1.92
CA ARG A 894 11.08 -34.61 -2.87
C ARG A 894 12.22 -33.66 -2.47
N TYR A 895 11.88 -32.41 -2.14
CA TYR A 895 12.83 -31.40 -1.68
C TYR A 895 13.56 -31.84 -0.41
N THR A 896 12.83 -32.43 0.54
CA THR A 896 13.36 -32.85 1.85
C THR A 896 13.94 -34.26 1.89
N ALA A 897 13.75 -35.06 0.84
CA ALA A 897 14.11 -36.48 0.82
C ALA A 897 15.57 -36.75 1.25
N PRO A 898 15.82 -37.72 2.14
CA PRO A 898 17.17 -38.17 2.43
C PRO A 898 17.76 -38.96 1.24
N GLY A 899 19.08 -39.03 1.18
CA GLY A 899 19.80 -39.80 0.15
C GLY A 899 20.16 -38.98 -1.09
N GLU A 900 20.32 -39.67 -2.21
CA GLU A 900 20.81 -39.09 -3.47
C GLU A 900 19.88 -37.98 -3.99
N PRO A 901 20.40 -36.77 -4.27
CA PRO A 901 19.63 -35.67 -4.84
C PRO A 901 19.01 -36.02 -6.18
N ARG A 902 17.75 -35.61 -6.37
CA ARG A 902 16.98 -35.82 -7.59
C ARG A 902 16.43 -34.51 -8.10
N ASP A 903 16.30 -34.42 -9.42
CA ASP A 903 15.72 -33.27 -10.09
C ASP A 903 14.27 -33.02 -9.69
N MET A 904 13.94 -31.75 -9.52
CA MET A 904 12.59 -31.24 -9.43
C MET A 904 12.25 -30.46 -10.71
N ASN A 905 11.11 -30.80 -11.32
CA ASN A 905 10.49 -30.06 -12.42
C ASN A 905 9.14 -29.44 -12.01
N SER A 906 8.88 -29.45 -10.70
CA SER A 906 7.71 -28.92 -10.03
C SER A 906 8.22 -28.34 -8.71
N TYR A 907 7.97 -27.05 -8.50
CA TYR A 907 8.67 -26.20 -7.57
C TYR A 907 7.81 -25.71 -6.40
N LEU A 908 6.48 -25.75 -6.56
CA LEU A 908 5.56 -25.33 -5.51
C LEU A 908 5.67 -26.27 -4.31
N VAL A 909 5.95 -25.74 -3.13
CA VAL A 909 5.93 -26.47 -1.85
C VAL A 909 5.07 -25.72 -0.84
N PRO A 910 4.45 -26.39 0.15
CA PRO A 910 3.79 -25.70 1.25
C PRO A 910 4.78 -24.77 1.95
N TYR A 911 4.31 -23.60 2.38
CA TYR A 911 5.09 -22.81 3.32
C TYR A 911 5.35 -23.67 4.57
N PRO A 912 6.55 -23.69 5.17
CA PRO A 912 6.97 -24.71 6.13
C PRO A 912 6.36 -24.58 7.55
N ILE A 913 5.04 -24.40 7.60
CA ILE A 913 4.22 -24.40 8.80
C ILE A 913 3.14 -25.49 8.70
N GLU A 914 2.66 -25.92 9.85
CA GLU A 914 1.42 -26.69 10.00
C GLU A 914 0.34 -25.78 10.58
N VAL A 915 -0.86 -25.88 10.03
CA VAL A 915 -2.05 -25.15 10.49
C VAL A 915 -2.98 -26.16 11.15
N ARG A 916 -3.43 -25.87 12.37
CA ARG A 916 -4.41 -26.69 13.09
C ARG A 916 -5.84 -26.23 12.78
N GLU A 917 -6.83 -27.03 13.16
CA GLU A 917 -8.26 -26.69 12.98
C GLU A 917 -8.68 -25.38 13.66
N ASP A 918 -8.06 -25.04 14.80
CA ASP A 918 -8.31 -23.77 15.51
C ASP A 918 -7.57 -22.58 14.90
N GLY A 919 -6.81 -22.81 13.82
CA GLY A 919 -5.99 -21.82 13.13
C GLY A 919 -4.66 -21.52 13.82
N THR A 920 -4.28 -22.25 14.88
CA THR A 920 -2.93 -22.16 15.45
C THR A 920 -1.91 -22.65 14.43
N ILE A 921 -0.79 -21.92 14.29
CA ILE A 921 0.32 -22.31 13.41
C ILE A 921 1.53 -22.78 14.21
N GLN A 922 2.24 -23.77 13.68
CA GLN A 922 3.54 -24.23 14.19
C GLN A 922 4.49 -24.50 13.04
N ALA A 923 5.80 -24.51 13.29
CA ALA A 923 6.74 -25.01 12.28
C ALA A 923 6.43 -26.49 12.01
N ARG A 924 6.63 -26.96 10.77
CA ARG A 924 6.39 -28.37 10.46
C ARG A 924 7.18 -29.30 11.38
N SER A 925 6.53 -30.39 11.76
CA SER A 925 7.05 -31.38 12.71
C SER A 925 8.24 -32.17 12.18
N ASP A 926 8.36 -32.30 10.86
CA ASP A 926 9.48 -32.95 10.16
C ASP A 926 10.75 -32.07 10.10
N LEU A 927 10.67 -30.79 10.46
CA LEU A 927 11.81 -29.88 10.49
C LEU A 927 12.59 -29.97 11.80
N LYS A 928 13.88 -30.30 11.67
CA LYS A 928 14.81 -30.37 12.80
C LYS A 928 14.88 -29.03 13.54
N GLY A 929 14.38 -29.01 14.79
CA GLY A 929 14.38 -27.80 15.63
C GLY A 929 13.46 -26.67 15.14
N GLY A 930 12.54 -26.96 14.21
CA GLY A 930 11.69 -25.94 13.57
C GLY A 930 12.48 -24.96 12.70
N CYS A 931 13.64 -25.38 12.18
CA CYS A 931 14.48 -24.58 11.28
C CYS A 931 14.25 -24.95 9.82
N PHE A 932 14.47 -24.00 8.90
CA PHE A 932 14.44 -24.30 7.47
C PHE A 932 15.50 -25.36 7.10
N PRO A 933 15.24 -26.20 6.09
CA PRO A 933 16.22 -27.17 5.60
C PRO A 933 17.56 -26.52 5.31
N ASP A 934 18.65 -27.17 5.73
CA ASP A 934 20.04 -26.73 5.51
C ASP A 934 20.44 -25.44 6.25
N THR A 935 19.63 -24.99 7.22
CA THR A 935 19.91 -23.78 8.00
C THR A 935 19.76 -23.99 9.51
N ARG A 936 20.20 -22.99 10.28
CA ARG A 936 19.89 -22.81 11.71
C ARG A 936 18.78 -21.79 11.95
N ALA A 937 18.12 -21.33 10.89
CA ALA A 937 17.15 -20.26 10.93
C ALA A 937 15.76 -20.79 11.27
N LYS A 938 15.10 -20.23 12.28
CA LYS A 938 13.75 -20.65 12.67
C LYS A 938 12.74 -20.21 11.63
N VAL A 939 11.83 -21.11 11.26
CA VAL A 939 10.74 -20.81 10.32
C VAL A 939 9.85 -19.69 10.84
N LEU A 940 9.55 -19.73 12.14
CA LEU A 940 8.64 -18.78 12.79
C LEU A 940 9.30 -17.44 13.18
N GLY A 941 10.58 -17.26 12.81
CA GLY A 941 11.36 -16.06 13.12
C GLY A 941 11.65 -15.86 14.61
N THR A 942 12.41 -14.79 14.90
CA THR A 942 12.66 -14.31 16.25
C THR A 942 12.67 -12.78 16.28
N LYS A 943 12.07 -12.19 17.31
CA LYS A 943 12.06 -10.73 17.49
C LYS A 943 13.47 -10.25 17.78
N SER A 944 13.99 -9.31 16.99
CA SER A 944 15.21 -8.60 17.34
C SER A 944 14.96 -7.58 18.45
N MET A 945 15.90 -7.49 19.38
CA MET A 945 15.92 -6.47 20.44
C MET A 945 16.65 -5.20 20.02
N THR A 946 17.39 -5.23 18.91
CA THR A 946 18.27 -4.14 18.45
C THR A 946 17.78 -3.47 17.18
N ILE A 947 17.00 -4.17 16.34
CA ILE A 947 16.50 -3.64 15.07
C ILE A 947 15.11 -3.03 15.30
N PRO A 948 14.93 -1.71 15.06
CA PRO A 948 13.62 -1.08 15.17
C PRO A 948 12.58 -1.71 14.23
N GLU A 949 11.35 -1.85 14.72
CA GLU A 949 10.24 -2.47 13.98
C GLU A 949 9.95 -1.75 12.66
N ILE A 950 10.16 -0.43 12.59
CA ILE A 950 9.96 0.38 11.37
C ILE A 950 10.85 -0.06 10.20
N LEU A 951 11.98 -0.73 10.47
CA LEU A 951 12.89 -1.25 9.44
C LEU A 951 12.45 -2.60 8.88
N THR A 952 11.69 -3.35 9.67
CA THR A 952 11.34 -4.76 9.41
C THR A 952 9.85 -4.95 9.16
N THR A 953 9.09 -3.85 9.05
CA THR A 953 7.62 -3.84 8.87
C THR A 953 7.16 -3.09 7.63
#